data_AF-A0A1M6XJE3-F1
#
_entry.id   AF-A0A1M6XJE3-F1
#
_cell.length_a   1.000
_cell.length_b   1.000
_cell.length_c   1.000
_cell.angle_alpha   90.00
_cell.angle_beta   90.00
_cell.angle_gamma   90.00
#
_symmetry.space_group_name_H-M   'P 1'
#
loop_
_entity.id
_entity.type
_entity.pdbx_description
1 polymer ?
#
loop_
_entity_poly.entity_id
_entity_poly.type
_entity_poly.pdbx_seq_one_letter_code
_entity_poly.pdbx_strand_id
1 'polypeptide(L)'
;MALWQHAWAAWLNQRGHLFPWVPVCLGCGVGIYFALRAEPGAGAYLGLVVAGVLCAVLAGRLGPGLSPLFWAGAMVATGLCIAGARAHHLSGPVLGWRYYGPVEGRIVGIDRSGSDALRLTLDRVRLHEVSPEKTPARVRVSLHGMQGFVVPRPGLRVMMTAHLSPPGGPVEPGGFDFQRHAWFLRLGAVGYTRTPVLTLAPPEAGQGMFRARMALSARVQAALPGETGGFAAAIMTGDRSGIGQDTLEALRVSNLAHLLAISGLHMGLLAGFVFAAFRLGFAAVPVVGLRVPAKKLAALMALPVAAAYLGLSGGSVATERAFVMVAVALLAVMSDRRALSLRAVAVAAVIVLVLRPEALLGPGFQMSFAATTALVAVFGWLRDAAVPPGPRWLRPAVAVVISSAVAGLATAPVAAAHFNQIAHYGLLANLLSVPLMGVLVMPAAVLAACLLPFGLEGVALWVMGQGLGWILGVAHWVATLEGARGTVVSPTPMVLPLMAMGALFLVLWQGRARLAGLVPILLAALLWAQSERPDVLISDNGALVGVMTSQGRALSRARGAGFVAMNWLENDGDGAVQESAASRWRDPPPGGLRILALRGKRAARGTTDCNGHDWIVFDRTPEHKLPCTVFEPRMLRRSGAVALHVTAEGVKTVTARQITGTRLWNAQ
;
A
#
# COMPACT_ATOMS: atom_id res chain seq x y z
N MET A 1 8.77 -24.34 40.91
CA MET A 1 9.36 -23.07 41.38
C MET A 1 10.52 -22.56 40.52
N ALA A 2 11.53 -23.39 40.18
CA ALA A 2 12.69 -22.94 39.41
C ALA A 2 12.35 -22.33 38.03
N LEU A 3 11.52 -22.98 37.21
CA LEU A 3 11.12 -22.46 35.89
C LEU A 3 10.42 -21.09 35.97
N TRP A 4 9.57 -20.89 36.98
CA TRP A 4 8.90 -19.61 37.23
C TRP A 4 9.91 -18.51 37.59
N GLN A 5 10.89 -18.80 38.44
CA GLN A 5 11.95 -17.86 38.80
C GLN A 5 12.82 -17.47 37.59
N HIS A 6 13.15 -18.44 36.73
CA HIS A 6 13.91 -18.18 35.50
C HIS A 6 13.10 -17.34 34.50
N ALA A 7 11.81 -17.65 34.31
CA ALA A 7 10.92 -16.87 33.46
C ALA A 7 10.74 -15.43 33.99
N TRP A 8 10.56 -15.29 35.31
CA TRP A 8 10.45 -13.99 35.96
C TRP A 8 11.73 -13.15 35.81
N ALA A 9 12.91 -13.76 36.02
CA ALA A 9 14.19 -13.10 35.81
C ALA A 9 14.38 -12.69 34.32
N ALA A 10 14.02 -13.57 33.38
CA ALA A 10 14.08 -13.27 31.95
C ALA A 10 13.15 -12.11 31.54
N TRP A 11 11.98 -12.01 32.17
CA TRP A 11 11.04 -10.90 32.02
C TRP A 11 11.62 -9.58 32.57
N LEU A 12 12.18 -9.62 33.79
CA LEU A 12 12.81 -8.46 34.40
C LEU A 12 14.01 -7.93 33.59
N ASN A 13 14.75 -8.82 32.91
CA ASN A 13 15.85 -8.45 32.03
C ASN A 13 15.41 -7.69 30.76
N GLN A 14 14.11 -7.63 30.45
CA GLN A 14 13.62 -6.82 29.32
C GLN A 14 13.57 -5.32 29.63
N ARG A 15 13.72 -4.93 30.91
CA ARG A 15 13.70 -3.52 31.32
C ARG A 15 14.71 -2.69 30.52
N GLY A 16 14.28 -1.51 30.08
CA GLY A 16 15.08 -0.64 29.20
C GLY A 16 14.98 -0.97 27.70
N HIS A 17 14.46 -2.14 27.34
CA HIS A 17 14.27 -2.60 25.95
C HIS A 17 12.80 -2.66 25.51
N LEU A 18 11.87 -2.24 26.38
CA LEU A 18 10.42 -2.37 26.13
C LEU A 18 9.81 -1.27 25.26
N PHE A 19 10.47 -0.10 25.13
CA PHE A 19 9.90 1.02 24.36
C PHE A 19 9.52 0.66 22.91
N PRO A 20 10.33 -0.11 22.15
CA PRO A 20 9.95 -0.57 20.82
C PRO A 20 8.67 -1.42 20.73
N TRP A 21 8.16 -1.95 21.85
CA TRP A 21 6.87 -2.67 21.88
C TRP A 21 5.66 -1.73 21.87
N VAL A 22 5.83 -0.44 22.19
CA VAL A 22 4.74 0.56 22.15
C VAL A 22 4.01 0.60 20.81
N PRO A 23 4.68 0.80 19.65
CA PRO A 23 4.02 0.76 18.34
C PRO A 23 3.47 -0.62 17.98
N VAL A 24 4.03 -1.71 18.53
CA VAL A 24 3.49 -3.07 18.33
C VAL A 24 2.13 -3.19 19.00
N CYS A 25 2.01 -2.77 20.27
CA CYS A 25 0.74 -2.76 21.00
C CYS A 25 -0.28 -1.81 20.37
N LEU A 26 0.12 -0.59 19.99
CA LEU A 26 -0.74 0.34 19.24
C LEU A 26 -1.21 -0.29 17.92
N GLY A 27 -0.30 -0.91 17.17
CA GLY A 27 -0.59 -1.62 15.93
C GLY A 27 -1.57 -2.78 16.12
N CYS A 28 -1.45 -3.55 17.21
CA CYS A 28 -2.44 -4.57 17.57
C CYS A 28 -3.83 -3.96 17.79
N GLY A 29 -3.93 -2.84 18.52
CA GLY A 29 -5.20 -2.12 18.70
C GLY A 29 -5.83 -1.63 17.39
N VAL A 30 -5.00 -1.06 16.51
CA VAL A 30 -5.41 -0.65 15.16
C VAL A 30 -5.87 -1.85 14.33
N GLY A 31 -5.13 -2.96 14.36
CA GLY A 31 -5.47 -4.20 13.66
C GLY A 31 -6.79 -4.79 14.15
N ILE A 32 -7.01 -4.81 15.48
CA ILE A 32 -8.28 -5.25 16.08
C ILE A 32 -9.44 -4.39 15.56
N TYR A 33 -9.30 -3.06 15.56
CA TYR A 33 -10.34 -2.17 15.03
C TYR A 33 -10.75 -2.54 13.60
N PHE A 34 -9.79 -2.83 12.72
CA PHE A 34 -10.07 -3.20 11.33
C PHE A 34 -10.53 -4.65 11.14
N ALA A 35 -10.31 -5.53 12.12
CA ALA A 35 -10.82 -6.89 12.13
C ALA A 35 -12.28 -6.98 12.61
N LEU A 36 -12.80 -5.95 13.31
CA LEU A 36 -14.20 -5.93 13.75
C LEU A 36 -15.16 -5.97 12.54
N ARG A 37 -16.24 -6.74 12.69
CA ARG A 37 -17.32 -6.85 11.68
C ARG A 37 -18.43 -5.83 11.87
N ALA A 38 -18.43 -5.11 12.99
CA ALA A 38 -19.41 -4.08 13.28
C ALA A 38 -18.68 -2.84 13.80
N GLU A 39 -19.20 -1.66 13.45
CA GLU A 39 -18.66 -0.41 14.01
C GLU A 39 -18.96 -0.33 15.52
N PRO A 40 -17.96 -0.06 16.38
CA PRO A 40 -18.20 0.13 17.80
C PRO A 40 -19.14 1.32 18.07
N GLY A 41 -20.12 1.12 18.95
CA GLY A 41 -20.94 2.24 19.44
C GLY A 41 -20.17 3.16 20.40
N ALA A 42 -20.72 4.35 20.67
CA ALA A 42 -20.10 5.32 21.57
C ALA A 42 -19.78 4.75 22.97
N GLY A 43 -20.67 3.91 23.52
CA GLY A 43 -20.45 3.23 24.80
C GLY A 43 -19.25 2.29 24.80
N ALA A 44 -18.99 1.60 23.68
CA ALA A 44 -17.81 0.73 23.55
C ALA A 44 -16.51 1.55 23.53
N TYR A 45 -16.49 2.70 22.84
CA TYR A 45 -15.35 3.61 22.89
C TYR A 45 -15.11 4.19 24.29
N LEU A 46 -16.18 4.61 24.98
CA LEU A 46 -16.07 5.07 26.36
C LEU A 46 -15.51 3.97 27.28
N GLY A 47 -16.01 2.74 27.15
CA GLY A 47 -15.50 1.59 27.89
C GLY A 47 -14.01 1.32 27.62
N LEU A 48 -13.57 1.42 26.36
CA LEU A 48 -12.15 1.27 25.99
C LEU A 48 -11.27 2.39 26.56
N VAL A 49 -11.74 3.64 26.55
CA VAL A 49 -11.02 4.76 27.17
C VAL A 49 -10.89 4.55 28.68
N VAL A 50 -11.99 4.18 29.35
CA VAL A 50 -11.99 3.90 30.80
C VAL A 50 -11.04 2.73 31.11
N ALA A 51 -11.12 1.62 30.38
CA ALA A 51 -10.22 0.48 30.54
C ALA A 51 -8.75 0.86 30.29
N GLY A 52 -8.47 1.67 29.26
CA GLY A 52 -7.14 2.17 28.97
C GLY A 52 -6.57 3.06 30.08
N VAL A 53 -7.38 3.95 30.65
CA VAL A 53 -7.00 4.80 31.79
C VAL A 53 -6.77 3.95 33.04
N LEU A 54 -7.65 3.00 33.35
CA LEU A 54 -7.47 2.08 34.48
C LEU A 54 -6.17 1.28 34.33
N CYS A 55 -5.89 0.75 33.14
CA CYS A 55 -4.62 0.11 32.84
C CYS A 55 -3.42 1.04 33.06
N ALA A 56 -3.47 2.29 32.59
CA ALA A 56 -2.38 3.25 32.84
C ALA A 56 -2.18 3.58 34.32
N VAL A 57 -3.28 3.75 35.09
CA VAL A 57 -3.23 3.97 36.54
C VAL A 57 -2.64 2.76 37.26
N LEU A 58 -3.08 1.55 36.93
CA LEU A 58 -2.53 0.32 37.48
C LEU A 58 -1.05 0.15 37.11
N ALA A 59 -0.66 0.51 35.89
CA ALA A 59 0.73 0.48 35.47
C ALA A 59 1.64 1.41 36.30
N GLY A 60 1.11 2.55 36.77
CA GLY A 60 1.82 3.48 37.65
C GLY A 60 1.90 3.03 39.12
N ARG A 61 0.97 2.16 39.56
CA ARG A 61 0.89 1.66 40.96
C ARG A 61 1.53 0.30 41.16
N LEU A 62 1.54 -0.55 40.13
CA LEU A 62 2.07 -1.90 40.22
C LEU A 62 3.59 -1.90 40.08
N GLY A 63 4.22 -2.90 40.72
CA GLY A 63 5.65 -3.08 40.67
C GLY A 63 6.18 -3.22 39.23
N PRO A 64 7.47 -2.95 39.01
CA PRO A 64 8.08 -2.90 37.68
C PRO A 64 8.16 -4.26 36.96
N GLY A 65 7.61 -5.33 37.55
CA GLY A 65 7.32 -6.58 36.87
C GLY A 65 6.00 -6.53 36.10
N LEU A 66 4.89 -6.12 36.71
CA LEU A 66 3.57 -6.18 36.07
C LEU A 66 3.23 -4.92 35.25
N SER A 67 3.81 -3.76 35.61
CA SER A 67 3.56 -2.47 34.95
C SER A 67 3.58 -2.51 33.41
N PRO A 68 4.53 -3.17 32.73
CA PRO A 68 4.55 -3.21 31.27
C PRO A 68 3.34 -3.90 30.62
N LEU A 69 2.74 -4.90 31.28
CA LEU A 69 1.56 -5.60 30.75
C LEU A 69 0.35 -4.67 30.73
N PHE A 70 0.20 -3.84 31.76
CA PHE A 70 -0.85 -2.85 31.84
C PHE A 70 -0.62 -1.69 30.85
N TRP A 71 0.62 -1.23 30.67
CA TRP A 71 0.95 -0.29 29.60
C TRP A 71 0.65 -0.86 28.21
N ALA A 72 0.94 -2.14 27.97
CA ALA A 72 0.58 -2.81 26.72
C ALA A 72 -0.94 -2.80 26.49
N GLY A 73 -1.74 -3.14 27.52
CA GLY A 73 -3.20 -3.04 27.47
C GLY A 73 -3.71 -1.63 27.17
N ALA A 74 -3.14 -0.61 27.82
CA ALA A 74 -3.48 0.80 27.56
C ALA A 74 -3.14 1.22 26.12
N MET A 75 -2.00 0.78 25.58
CA MET A 75 -1.60 1.06 24.20
C MET A 75 -2.49 0.36 23.17
N VAL A 76 -2.92 -0.88 23.42
CA VAL A 76 -3.90 -1.57 22.55
C VAL A 76 -5.23 -0.81 22.54
N ALA A 77 -5.75 -0.43 23.71
CA ALA A 77 -6.99 0.37 23.78
C ALA A 77 -6.86 1.71 23.06
N THR A 78 -5.72 2.38 23.22
CA THR A 78 -5.40 3.65 22.54
C THR A 78 -5.37 3.48 21.02
N GLY A 79 -4.72 2.43 20.51
CA GLY A 79 -4.64 2.16 19.07
C GLY A 79 -6.01 1.93 18.44
N LEU A 80 -6.89 1.20 19.14
CA LEU A 80 -8.27 0.96 18.69
C LEU A 80 -9.07 2.27 18.65
N CYS A 81 -8.97 3.10 19.71
CA CYS A 81 -9.65 4.39 19.78
C CYS A 81 -9.16 5.37 18.69
N ILE A 82 -7.85 5.43 18.44
CA ILE A 82 -7.28 6.27 17.37
C ILE A 82 -7.80 5.85 16.00
N ALA A 83 -7.84 4.54 15.72
CA ALA A 83 -8.36 4.02 14.46
C ALA A 83 -9.86 4.34 14.27
N GLY A 84 -10.66 4.18 15.32
CA GLY A 84 -12.06 4.59 15.34
C GLY A 84 -12.26 6.09 15.11
N ALA A 85 -11.58 6.92 15.91
CA ALA A 85 -11.65 8.37 15.81
C ALA A 85 -11.25 8.85 14.40
N ARG A 86 -10.20 8.26 13.82
CA ARG A 86 -9.77 8.53 12.44
C ARG A 86 -10.87 8.19 11.44
N ALA A 87 -11.46 7.00 11.52
CA ALA A 87 -12.50 6.56 10.59
C ALA A 87 -13.75 7.46 10.64
N HIS A 88 -14.17 7.86 11.84
CA HIS A 88 -15.28 8.81 12.03
C HIS A 88 -14.94 10.23 11.55
N HIS A 89 -13.73 10.73 11.81
CA HIS A 89 -13.29 12.07 11.37
C HIS A 89 -13.17 12.22 9.83
N LEU A 90 -13.01 11.10 9.12
CA LEU A 90 -13.02 11.08 7.65
C LEU A 90 -14.39 10.77 7.06
N SER A 91 -15.43 10.63 7.88
CA SER A 91 -16.79 10.39 7.40
C SER A 91 -17.26 11.48 6.44
N GLY A 92 -18.01 11.05 5.43
CA GLY A 92 -18.56 11.92 4.41
C GLY A 92 -19.58 11.18 3.54
N PRO A 93 -20.36 11.91 2.74
CA PRO A 93 -21.36 11.32 1.87
C PRO A 93 -20.71 10.42 0.80
N VAL A 94 -21.25 9.21 0.66
CA VAL A 94 -20.91 8.25 -0.40
C VAL A 94 -22.16 8.04 -1.25
N LEU A 95 -22.02 7.94 -2.57
CA LEU A 95 -23.18 7.67 -3.42
C LEU A 95 -23.70 6.25 -3.17
N GLY A 96 -24.96 6.11 -2.73
CA GLY A 96 -25.64 4.81 -2.61
C GLY A 96 -26.16 4.25 -3.94
N TRP A 97 -26.05 5.00 -5.04
CA TRP A 97 -26.60 4.64 -6.35
C TRP A 97 -25.66 4.99 -7.49
N ARG A 98 -25.99 4.51 -8.70
CA ARG A 98 -25.28 4.89 -9.92
C ARG A 98 -25.85 6.21 -10.44
N TYR A 99 -25.00 7.21 -10.60
CA TYR A 99 -25.35 8.51 -11.14
C TYR A 99 -24.86 8.61 -12.59
N TYR A 100 -25.71 9.13 -13.47
CA TYR A 100 -25.35 9.53 -14.81
C TYR A 100 -25.88 10.92 -15.06
N GLY A 101 -24.99 11.86 -15.36
CA GLY A 101 -25.38 13.25 -15.55
C GLY A 101 -24.18 14.19 -15.50
N PRO A 102 -24.44 15.51 -15.51
CA PRO A 102 -23.40 16.51 -15.43
C PRO A 102 -22.70 16.46 -14.06
N VAL A 103 -21.38 16.60 -14.08
CA VAL A 103 -20.50 16.64 -12.91
C VAL A 103 -19.61 17.86 -13.05
N GLU A 104 -19.66 18.74 -12.07
CA GLU A 104 -18.75 19.86 -11.95
C GLU A 104 -17.81 19.63 -10.76
N GLY A 105 -16.58 20.12 -10.85
CA GLY A 105 -15.66 20.07 -9.73
C GLY A 105 -14.32 20.72 -10.03
N ARG A 106 -13.53 20.93 -8.99
CA ARG A 106 -12.19 21.50 -9.10
C ARG A 106 -11.14 20.39 -9.06
N ILE A 107 -10.19 20.45 -9.98
CA ILE A 107 -9.10 19.46 -10.05
C ILE A 107 -8.18 19.60 -8.84
N VAL A 108 -8.08 18.54 -8.04
CA VAL A 108 -7.16 18.40 -6.89
C VAL A 108 -6.15 17.28 -7.06
N GLY A 109 -6.28 16.47 -8.11
CA GLY A 109 -5.33 15.42 -8.44
C GLY A 109 -5.48 14.98 -9.89
N ILE A 110 -4.35 14.67 -10.50
CA ILE A 110 -4.24 14.15 -11.87
C ILE A 110 -3.32 12.93 -11.77
N ASP A 111 -3.81 11.79 -12.24
CA ASP A 111 -3.05 10.55 -12.34
C ASP A 111 -3.55 9.71 -13.53
N ARG A 112 -3.09 8.47 -13.67
CA ARG A 112 -3.57 7.54 -14.71
C ARG A 112 -4.20 6.31 -14.08
N SER A 113 -5.19 5.73 -14.77
CA SER A 113 -5.80 4.45 -14.39
C SER A 113 -4.90 3.27 -14.78
N GLY A 114 -5.22 2.06 -14.32
CA GLY A 114 -4.55 0.84 -14.79
C GLY A 114 -4.83 0.50 -16.27
N SER A 115 -5.83 1.14 -16.88
CA SER A 115 -6.08 1.09 -18.32
C SER A 115 -5.43 2.25 -19.08
N ASP A 116 -4.45 2.90 -18.44
CA ASP A 116 -3.70 4.04 -18.93
C ASP A 116 -4.52 5.31 -19.28
N ALA A 117 -5.77 5.38 -18.82
CA ALA A 117 -6.63 6.54 -19.02
C ALA A 117 -6.26 7.66 -18.04
N LEU A 118 -6.21 8.91 -18.52
CA LEU A 118 -6.04 10.08 -17.65
C LEU A 118 -7.19 10.13 -16.65
N ARG A 119 -6.91 10.39 -15.38
CA ARG A 119 -7.89 10.34 -14.30
C ARG A 119 -7.79 11.58 -13.43
N LEU A 120 -8.95 12.21 -13.21
CA LEU A 120 -9.08 13.44 -12.46
C LEU A 120 -9.71 13.14 -11.11
N THR A 121 -9.10 13.62 -10.03
CA THR A 121 -9.75 13.69 -8.71
C THR A 121 -10.28 15.11 -8.53
N LEU A 122 -11.58 15.21 -8.30
CA LEU A 122 -12.31 16.48 -8.17
C LEU A 122 -12.74 16.68 -6.71
N ASP A 123 -12.57 17.90 -6.19
CA ASP A 123 -13.20 18.36 -4.95
C ASP A 123 -14.27 19.43 -5.25
N ARG A 124 -15.03 19.84 -4.22
CA ARG A 124 -16.16 20.78 -4.36
C ARG A 124 -17.11 20.36 -5.48
N VAL A 125 -17.45 19.08 -5.44
CA VAL A 125 -18.22 18.43 -6.49
C VAL A 125 -19.64 18.97 -6.45
N ARG A 126 -20.21 19.21 -7.64
CA ARG A 126 -21.63 19.48 -7.81
C ARG A 126 -22.20 18.45 -8.77
N LEU A 127 -23.27 17.79 -8.33
CA LEU A 127 -24.06 16.88 -9.14
C LEU A 127 -25.44 17.50 -9.33
N HIS A 128 -26.00 17.35 -10.52
CA HIS A 128 -27.35 17.84 -10.80
C HIS A 128 -28.37 17.01 -10.02
N GLU A 129 -29.39 17.68 -9.46
CA GLU A 129 -30.46 17.05 -8.66
C GLU A 129 -29.98 16.24 -7.44
N VAL A 130 -28.76 16.49 -6.95
CA VAL A 130 -28.26 15.92 -5.69
C VAL A 130 -28.01 17.06 -4.71
N SER A 131 -28.63 16.97 -3.53
CA SER A 131 -28.42 17.94 -2.45
C SER A 131 -26.94 17.94 -2.01
N PRO A 132 -26.39 19.10 -1.60
CA PRO A 132 -25.00 19.19 -1.13
C PRO A 132 -24.63 18.20 -0.02
N GLU A 133 -25.57 17.92 0.89
CA GLU A 133 -25.39 16.95 1.99
C GLU A 133 -25.18 15.50 1.52
N LYS A 134 -25.70 15.15 0.34
CA LYS A 134 -25.57 13.82 -0.28
C LYS A 134 -24.48 13.79 -1.35
N THR A 135 -23.89 14.94 -1.68
CA THR A 135 -22.87 15.03 -2.73
C THR A 135 -21.50 14.67 -2.16
N PRO A 136 -20.80 13.67 -2.74
CA PRO A 136 -19.46 13.30 -2.31
C PRO A 136 -18.50 14.48 -2.21
N ALA A 137 -17.73 14.53 -1.12
CA ALA A 137 -16.69 15.56 -0.94
C ALA A 137 -15.64 15.52 -2.05
N ARG A 138 -15.31 14.30 -2.53
CA ARG A 138 -14.45 14.08 -3.69
C ARG A 138 -14.98 12.96 -4.58
N VAL A 139 -14.81 13.13 -5.88
CA VAL A 139 -15.06 12.10 -6.89
C VAL A 139 -13.83 11.90 -7.76
N ARG A 140 -13.66 10.68 -8.28
CA ARG A 140 -12.56 10.35 -9.17
C ARG A 140 -13.09 9.83 -10.50
N VAL A 141 -12.73 10.49 -11.59
CA VAL A 141 -13.26 10.23 -12.93
C VAL A 141 -12.13 9.92 -13.91
N SER A 142 -12.17 8.74 -14.50
CA SER A 142 -11.27 8.35 -15.60
C SER A 142 -11.81 8.84 -16.95
N LEU A 143 -10.97 9.50 -17.74
CA LEU A 143 -11.30 10.10 -19.02
C LEU A 143 -11.06 9.09 -20.14
N HIS A 144 -12.13 8.69 -20.83
CA HIS A 144 -12.06 7.78 -21.97
C HIS A 144 -12.57 8.47 -23.25
N GLY A 145 -12.29 7.86 -24.41
CA GLY A 145 -12.73 8.38 -25.70
C GLY A 145 -11.90 9.59 -26.15
N MET A 146 -12.46 10.40 -27.05
CA MET A 146 -11.80 11.61 -27.53
C MET A 146 -11.71 12.65 -26.42
N GLN A 147 -10.49 12.97 -26.02
CA GLN A 147 -10.15 13.98 -25.03
C GLN A 147 -9.17 14.99 -25.66
N GLY A 148 -8.77 16.03 -24.93
CA GLY A 148 -7.81 17.04 -25.41
C GLY A 148 -8.41 18.44 -25.67
N PHE A 149 -9.71 18.61 -25.44
CA PHE A 149 -10.39 19.91 -25.48
C PHE A 149 -9.91 20.87 -24.40
N VAL A 150 -9.36 20.33 -23.31
CA VAL A 150 -8.79 21.07 -22.20
C VAL A 150 -7.52 20.37 -21.76
N VAL A 151 -6.47 21.14 -21.48
CA VAL A 151 -5.29 20.65 -20.77
C VAL A 151 -5.58 20.70 -19.27
N PRO A 152 -5.71 19.56 -18.57
CA PRO A 152 -6.06 19.58 -17.15
C PRO A 152 -4.95 20.26 -16.33
N ARG A 153 -5.33 21.29 -15.56
CA ARG A 153 -4.41 22.05 -14.71
C ARG A 153 -4.85 21.98 -13.25
N PRO A 154 -3.90 21.96 -12.29
CA PRO A 154 -4.20 22.12 -10.87
C PRO A 154 -5.13 23.32 -10.60
N GLY A 155 -6.23 23.08 -9.89
CA GLY A 155 -7.17 24.12 -9.47
C GLY A 155 -8.18 24.55 -10.54
N LEU A 156 -8.09 24.03 -11.76
CA LEU A 156 -9.06 24.29 -12.82
C LEU A 156 -10.43 23.73 -12.42
N ARG A 157 -11.51 24.50 -12.64
CA ARG A 157 -12.88 23.97 -12.52
C ARG A 157 -13.31 23.42 -13.85
N VAL A 158 -13.75 22.17 -13.84
CA VAL A 158 -14.17 21.45 -15.04
C VAL A 158 -15.61 20.99 -14.91
N MET A 159 -16.24 20.79 -16.05
CA MET A 159 -17.55 20.15 -16.18
C MET A 159 -17.49 19.04 -17.22
N MET A 160 -18.25 17.97 -16.99
CA MET A 160 -18.37 16.83 -17.90
C MET A 160 -19.67 16.07 -17.63
N THR A 161 -20.10 15.19 -18.54
CA THR A 161 -21.12 14.18 -18.24
C THR A 161 -20.44 12.87 -17.88
N ALA A 162 -20.65 12.37 -16.65
CA ALA A 162 -19.96 11.18 -16.17
C ALA A 162 -20.91 10.10 -15.65
N HIS A 163 -20.46 8.85 -15.73
CA HIS A 163 -21.04 7.72 -15.03
C HIS A 163 -20.30 7.53 -13.71
N LEU A 164 -20.96 7.82 -12.59
CA LEU A 164 -20.43 7.63 -11.25
C LEU A 164 -21.11 6.45 -10.56
N SER A 165 -20.36 5.74 -9.73
CA SER A 165 -20.88 4.69 -8.84
C SER A 165 -20.25 4.82 -7.45
N PRO A 166 -20.88 4.23 -6.41
CA PRO A 166 -20.19 3.94 -5.15
C PRO A 166 -18.84 3.24 -5.43
N PRO A 167 -17.83 3.46 -4.58
CA PRO A 167 -16.66 2.59 -4.53
C PRO A 167 -17.09 1.11 -4.39
N GLY A 168 -16.49 0.24 -5.20
CA GLY A 168 -16.75 -1.21 -5.16
C GLY A 168 -16.12 -1.87 -3.95
N GLY A 169 -16.78 -2.92 -3.42
CA GLY A 169 -16.25 -3.74 -2.34
C GLY A 169 -15.13 -4.69 -2.83
N PRO A 170 -14.65 -5.59 -1.96
CA PRO A 170 -13.73 -6.65 -2.37
C PRO A 170 -14.29 -7.49 -3.52
N VAL A 171 -13.43 -7.79 -4.51
CA VAL A 171 -13.78 -8.63 -5.67
C VAL A 171 -13.85 -10.12 -5.33
N GLU A 172 -13.38 -10.51 -4.14
CA GLU A 172 -13.55 -11.81 -3.52
C GLU A 172 -13.61 -11.67 -1.99
N PRO A 173 -14.25 -12.60 -1.27
CA PRO A 173 -14.25 -12.59 0.19
C PRO A 173 -12.83 -12.62 0.78
N GLY A 174 -12.54 -11.69 1.69
CA GLY A 174 -11.21 -11.55 2.31
C GLY A 174 -10.17 -10.81 1.46
N GLY A 175 -10.48 -10.49 0.20
CA GLY A 175 -9.60 -9.72 -0.69
C GLY A 175 -9.48 -8.24 -0.33
N PHE A 176 -8.75 -7.49 -1.17
CA PHE A 176 -8.53 -6.05 -0.97
C PHE A 176 -9.86 -5.26 -0.98
N ASP A 177 -10.11 -4.53 0.10
CA ASP A 177 -11.31 -3.72 0.29
C ASP A 177 -11.11 -2.30 -0.24
N PHE A 178 -11.50 -2.09 -1.50
CA PHE A 178 -11.42 -0.77 -2.13
C PHE A 178 -12.41 0.24 -1.53
N GLN A 179 -13.56 -0.18 -0.99
CA GLN A 179 -14.49 0.69 -0.26
C GLN A 179 -13.81 1.33 0.95
N ARG A 180 -13.16 0.50 1.77
CA ARG A 180 -12.37 0.99 2.92
C ARG A 180 -11.26 1.93 2.45
N HIS A 181 -10.52 1.57 1.42
CA HIS A 181 -9.45 2.43 0.90
C HIS A 181 -9.99 3.78 0.40
N ALA A 182 -11.11 3.79 -0.32
CA ALA A 182 -11.77 4.99 -0.82
C ALA A 182 -12.27 5.89 0.33
N TRP A 183 -12.77 5.30 1.42
CA TRP A 183 -13.19 6.04 2.62
C TRP A 183 -12.05 6.87 3.22
N PHE A 184 -10.88 6.28 3.44
CA PHE A 184 -9.73 7.01 3.98
C PHE A 184 -9.13 8.02 3.00
N LEU A 185 -9.42 7.88 1.70
CA LEU A 185 -9.11 8.90 0.67
C LEU A 185 -10.20 9.99 0.53
N ARG A 186 -11.31 9.88 1.28
CA ARG A 186 -12.51 10.71 1.19
C ARG A 186 -13.16 10.70 -0.21
N LEU A 187 -13.05 9.58 -0.92
CA LEU A 187 -13.67 9.36 -2.22
C LEU A 187 -15.07 8.78 -2.01
N GLY A 188 -16.11 9.60 -2.23
CA GLY A 188 -17.51 9.15 -2.12
C GLY A 188 -18.11 8.62 -3.42
N ALA A 189 -17.42 8.81 -4.56
CA ALA A 189 -17.76 8.14 -5.81
C ALA A 189 -16.55 7.98 -6.74
N VAL A 190 -16.60 6.96 -7.57
CA VAL A 190 -15.65 6.71 -8.65
C VAL A 190 -16.39 6.49 -9.95
N GLY A 191 -15.77 6.79 -11.09
CA GLY A 191 -16.45 6.67 -12.35
C GLY A 191 -15.60 6.98 -13.56
N TYR A 192 -16.28 7.16 -14.68
CA TYR A 192 -15.65 7.51 -15.95
C TYR A 192 -16.52 8.47 -16.75
N THR A 193 -15.88 9.22 -17.65
CA THR A 193 -16.54 9.97 -18.72
C THR A 193 -16.09 9.43 -20.08
N ARG A 194 -16.99 9.47 -21.05
CA ARG A 194 -16.69 9.35 -22.49
C ARG A 194 -16.98 10.65 -23.25
N THR A 195 -17.54 11.63 -22.55
CA THR A 195 -17.82 12.95 -23.08
C THR A 195 -16.61 13.86 -22.86
N PRO A 196 -16.43 14.88 -23.72
CA PRO A 196 -15.39 15.89 -23.53
C PRO A 196 -15.45 16.53 -22.14
N VAL A 197 -14.27 16.71 -21.53
CA VAL A 197 -14.12 17.56 -20.35
C VAL A 197 -13.97 19.01 -20.82
N LEU A 198 -14.78 19.91 -20.25
CA LEU A 198 -14.78 21.33 -20.58
C LEU A 198 -14.36 22.18 -19.38
N THR A 199 -13.76 23.34 -19.65
CA THR A 199 -13.41 24.32 -18.62
C THR A 199 -14.66 25.08 -18.21
N LEU A 200 -14.99 25.02 -16.91
CA LEU A 200 -16.09 25.80 -16.34
C LEU A 200 -15.59 27.16 -15.83
N ALA A 201 -14.42 27.19 -15.20
CA ALA A 201 -13.81 28.41 -14.69
C ALA A 201 -12.27 28.27 -14.67
N PRO A 202 -11.52 29.40 -14.74
CA PRO A 202 -10.06 29.37 -14.67
C PRO A 202 -9.56 28.76 -13.35
N PRO A 203 -8.27 28.38 -13.28
CA PRO A 203 -7.70 27.82 -12.06
C PRO A 203 -7.83 28.76 -10.87
N GLU A 204 -8.41 28.28 -9.79
CA GLU A 204 -8.51 29.05 -8.54
C GLU A 204 -7.13 29.30 -7.90
N ALA A 205 -7.01 30.40 -7.15
CA ALA A 205 -5.86 30.64 -6.28
C ALA A 205 -5.70 29.51 -5.25
N GLY A 206 -4.45 29.26 -4.82
CA GLY A 206 -4.09 28.06 -4.04
C GLY A 206 -3.42 26.97 -4.89
N GLN A 207 -3.14 25.81 -4.30
CA GLN A 207 -2.44 24.68 -4.96
C GLN A 207 -1.07 25.02 -5.61
N GLY A 208 -0.37 26.05 -5.13
CA GLY A 208 0.93 26.45 -5.66
C GLY A 208 1.95 25.30 -5.73
N MET A 209 1.95 24.43 -4.71
CA MET A 209 2.78 23.23 -4.69
C MET A 209 2.42 22.23 -5.81
N PHE A 210 1.12 22.01 -6.07
CA PHE A 210 0.70 21.11 -7.15
C PHE A 210 1.05 21.70 -8.53
N ARG A 211 0.93 23.03 -8.70
CA ARG A 211 1.41 23.71 -9.92
C ARG A 211 2.92 23.58 -10.11
N ALA A 212 3.71 23.86 -9.07
CA ALA A 212 5.16 23.73 -9.10
C ALA A 212 5.58 22.30 -9.43
N ARG A 213 4.91 21.31 -8.83
CA ARG A 213 5.07 19.88 -9.12
C ARG A 213 4.83 19.56 -10.59
N MET A 214 3.67 19.96 -11.14
CA MET A 214 3.33 19.69 -12.54
C MET A 214 4.29 20.39 -13.51
N ALA A 215 4.70 21.63 -13.21
CA ALA A 215 5.67 22.37 -14.01
C ALA A 215 7.04 21.69 -14.01
N LEU A 216 7.50 21.22 -12.86
CA LEU A 216 8.75 20.46 -12.74
C LEU A 216 8.66 19.14 -13.52
N SER A 217 7.56 18.39 -13.39
CA SER A 217 7.34 17.15 -14.13
C SER A 217 7.43 17.37 -15.64
N ALA A 218 6.71 18.37 -16.16
CA ALA A 218 6.73 18.71 -17.58
C ALA A 218 8.12 19.12 -18.07
N ARG A 219 8.87 19.89 -17.27
CA ARG A 219 10.22 20.34 -17.62
C ARG A 219 11.23 19.19 -17.64
N VAL A 220 11.16 18.28 -16.67
CA VAL A 220 12.01 17.08 -16.63
C VAL A 220 11.73 16.17 -17.82
N GLN A 221 10.45 15.93 -18.15
CA GLN A 221 10.06 15.12 -19.31
C GLN A 221 10.42 15.78 -20.65
N ALA A 222 10.49 17.11 -20.72
CA ALA A 222 10.98 17.82 -21.90
C ALA A 222 12.50 17.69 -22.08
N ALA A 223 13.26 17.62 -20.98
CA ALA A 223 14.72 17.49 -21.00
C ALA A 223 15.22 16.05 -21.19
N LEU A 224 14.44 15.05 -20.75
CA LEU A 224 14.77 13.64 -20.85
C LEU A 224 13.69 12.90 -21.65
N PRO A 225 14.01 12.34 -22.83
CA PRO A 225 13.01 11.67 -23.65
C PRO A 225 12.59 10.30 -23.09
N GLY A 226 11.37 9.89 -23.40
CA GLY A 226 10.84 8.54 -23.16
C GLY A 226 10.69 8.13 -21.69
N GLU A 227 10.81 6.82 -21.44
CA GLU A 227 10.65 6.20 -20.12
C GLU A 227 11.59 6.77 -19.05
N THR A 228 12.80 7.19 -19.45
CA THR A 228 13.78 7.82 -18.56
C THR A 228 13.26 9.14 -17.99
N GLY A 229 12.61 9.96 -18.82
CA GLY A 229 11.97 11.20 -18.38
C GLY A 229 10.76 10.94 -17.47
N GLY A 230 9.97 9.91 -17.81
CA GLY A 230 8.87 9.44 -16.96
C GLY A 230 9.35 8.97 -15.57
N PHE A 231 10.42 8.18 -15.52
CA PHE A 231 11.05 7.75 -14.27
C PHE A 231 11.59 8.95 -13.49
N ALA A 232 12.32 9.85 -14.15
CA ALA A 232 12.85 11.06 -13.51
C ALA A 232 11.74 11.92 -12.89
N ALA A 233 10.65 12.15 -13.62
CA ALA A 233 9.47 12.83 -13.13
C ALA A 233 8.84 12.09 -11.93
N ALA A 234 8.78 10.76 -11.96
CA ALA A 234 8.22 9.96 -10.88
C ALA A 234 9.04 10.07 -9.59
N ILE A 235 10.37 10.09 -9.64
CA ILE A 235 11.20 10.22 -8.44
C ILE A 235 11.35 11.67 -7.95
N MET A 236 11.31 12.66 -8.84
CA MET A 236 11.41 14.07 -8.43
C MET A 236 10.07 14.64 -7.96
N THR A 237 8.97 14.23 -8.59
CA THR A 237 7.65 14.84 -8.39
C THR A 237 6.57 13.84 -8.00
N GLY A 238 6.82 12.53 -8.05
CA GLY A 238 5.80 11.52 -7.81
C GLY A 238 4.85 11.31 -8.99
N ASP A 239 5.09 11.95 -10.13
CA ASP A 239 4.30 11.81 -11.35
C ASP A 239 4.76 10.62 -12.20
N ARG A 240 3.89 9.62 -12.35
CA ARG A 240 4.18 8.36 -13.07
C ARG A 240 3.56 8.33 -14.46
N SER A 241 2.98 9.45 -14.93
CA SER A 241 2.17 9.45 -16.15
C SER A 241 2.95 9.16 -17.43
N GLY A 242 4.27 9.32 -17.40
CA GLY A 242 5.19 9.13 -18.53
C GLY A 242 5.88 7.77 -18.58
N ILE A 243 5.42 6.77 -17.82
CA ILE A 243 6.01 5.43 -17.79
C ILE A 243 5.03 4.42 -18.39
N GLY A 244 5.48 3.66 -19.38
CA GLY A 244 4.71 2.62 -20.05
C GLY A 244 4.45 1.39 -19.17
N GLN A 245 3.39 0.64 -19.51
CA GLN A 245 3.00 -0.56 -18.76
C GLN A 245 4.08 -1.66 -18.82
N ASP A 246 4.75 -1.81 -19.97
CA ASP A 246 5.82 -2.81 -20.13
C ASP A 246 7.01 -2.53 -19.20
N THR A 247 7.37 -1.26 -19.05
CA THR A 247 8.42 -0.83 -18.11
C THR A 247 7.97 -0.99 -16.66
N LEU A 248 6.71 -0.70 -16.34
CA LEU A 248 6.16 -0.96 -15.00
C LEU A 248 6.20 -2.45 -14.65
N GLU A 249 5.86 -3.33 -15.59
CA GLU A 249 5.94 -4.78 -15.39
C GLU A 249 7.39 -5.25 -15.28
N ALA A 250 8.31 -4.76 -16.12
CA ALA A 250 9.73 -5.09 -16.00
C ALA A 250 10.31 -4.68 -14.62
N LEU A 251 9.93 -3.51 -14.11
CA LEU A 251 10.29 -3.08 -12.76
C LEU A 251 9.65 -3.96 -11.67
N ARG A 252 8.42 -4.44 -11.86
CA ARG A 252 7.75 -5.37 -10.93
C ARG A 252 8.47 -6.72 -10.90
N VAL A 253 8.72 -7.31 -12.07
CA VAL A 253 9.40 -8.61 -12.23
C VAL A 253 10.83 -8.60 -11.67
N SER A 254 11.57 -7.51 -11.88
CA SER A 254 12.94 -7.34 -11.37
C SER A 254 13.03 -6.92 -9.89
N ASN A 255 11.91 -6.76 -9.18
CA ASN A 255 11.84 -6.21 -7.82
C ASN A 255 12.32 -4.74 -7.69
N LEU A 256 12.37 -3.98 -8.79
CA LEU A 256 12.81 -2.59 -8.82
C LEU A 256 11.65 -1.57 -8.76
N ALA A 257 10.39 -2.02 -8.77
CA ALA A 257 9.21 -1.15 -8.70
C ALA A 257 9.17 -0.24 -7.46
N HIS A 258 9.86 -0.61 -6.38
CA HIS A 258 9.99 0.23 -5.19
C HIS A 258 10.82 1.50 -5.45
N LEU A 259 11.70 1.52 -6.45
CA LEU A 259 12.45 2.70 -6.90
C LEU A 259 11.56 3.71 -7.64
N LEU A 260 10.40 3.28 -8.14
CA LEU A 260 9.45 4.18 -8.79
C LEU A 260 8.61 4.98 -7.78
N ALA A 261 8.42 4.44 -6.58
CA ALA A 261 7.81 5.17 -5.49
C ALA A 261 8.87 6.04 -4.80
N ILE A 262 8.51 7.28 -4.46
CA ILE A 262 9.33 8.09 -3.57
C ILE A 262 9.38 7.39 -2.22
N SER A 263 10.51 6.73 -1.98
CA SER A 263 10.72 5.78 -0.88
C SER A 263 11.48 6.44 0.27
N GLY A 264 11.59 5.70 1.38
CA GLY A 264 12.48 6.07 2.48
C GLY A 264 13.93 6.26 2.04
N LEU A 265 14.38 5.50 1.03
CA LEU A 265 15.72 5.63 0.47
C LEU A 265 15.91 6.99 -0.19
N HIS A 266 15.00 7.43 -1.08
CA HIS A 266 15.13 8.73 -1.75
C HIS A 266 15.12 9.90 -0.77
N MET A 267 14.17 9.88 0.18
CA MET A 267 14.08 10.91 1.22
C MET A 267 15.33 10.92 2.11
N GLY A 268 15.84 9.74 2.48
CA GLY A 268 17.04 9.60 3.29
C GLY A 268 18.31 10.05 2.56
N LEU A 269 18.44 9.73 1.27
CA LEU A 269 19.55 10.17 0.41
C LEU A 269 19.52 11.68 0.20
N LEU A 270 18.35 12.26 -0.09
CA LEU A 270 18.17 13.71 -0.18
C LEU A 270 18.61 14.40 1.11
N ALA A 271 18.03 14.00 2.24
CA ALA A 271 18.32 14.62 3.52
C ALA A 271 19.78 14.40 3.94
N GLY A 272 20.34 13.23 3.65
CA GLY A 272 21.74 12.90 3.89
C GLY A 272 22.70 13.73 3.05
N PHE A 273 22.39 13.94 1.77
CA PHE A 273 23.15 14.79 0.87
C PHE A 273 23.13 16.24 1.35
N VAL A 274 21.95 16.80 1.62
CA VAL A 274 21.78 18.17 2.12
C VAL A 274 22.49 18.35 3.46
N PHE A 275 22.32 17.40 4.38
CA PHE A 275 23.04 17.38 5.65
C PHE A 275 24.56 17.39 5.46
N ALA A 276 25.09 16.54 4.56
CA ALA A 276 26.51 16.46 4.29
C ALA A 276 27.04 17.75 3.66
N ALA A 277 26.31 18.32 2.68
CA ALA A 277 26.67 19.56 2.02
C ALA A 277 26.77 20.73 3.01
N PHE A 278 25.76 20.93 3.87
CA PHE A 278 25.81 21.96 4.89
C PHE A 278 26.91 21.71 5.93
N ARG A 279 27.07 20.46 6.37
CA ARG A 279 28.11 20.11 7.33
C ARG A 279 29.51 20.39 6.78
N LEU A 280 29.78 20.02 5.53
CA LEU A 280 31.06 20.28 4.86
C LEU A 280 31.26 21.78 4.61
N GLY A 281 30.21 22.51 4.20
CA GLY A 281 30.25 23.96 4.05
C GLY A 281 30.60 24.69 5.34
N PHE A 282 30.01 24.29 6.47
CA PHE A 282 30.37 24.84 7.78
C PHE A 282 31.80 24.47 8.20
N ALA A 283 32.25 23.26 7.87
CA ALA A 283 33.61 22.82 8.16
C ALA A 283 34.67 23.52 7.29
N ALA A 284 34.31 23.93 6.07
CA ALA A 284 35.21 24.64 5.16
C ALA A 284 35.54 26.07 5.62
N VAL A 285 34.72 26.66 6.51
CA VAL A 285 34.96 27.99 7.09
C VAL A 285 35.49 27.82 8.53
N PRO A 286 36.80 28.02 8.79
CA PRO A 286 37.41 27.68 10.09
C PRO A 286 36.73 28.33 11.30
N VAL A 287 36.29 29.60 11.16
CA VAL A 287 35.60 30.34 12.23
C VAL A 287 34.27 29.69 12.62
N VAL A 288 33.53 29.16 11.64
CA VAL A 288 32.22 28.52 11.86
C VAL A 288 32.41 27.08 12.35
N GLY A 289 33.33 26.34 11.73
CA GLY A 289 33.62 24.95 12.06
C GLY A 289 34.09 24.72 13.50
N LEU A 290 34.77 25.70 14.09
CA LEU A 290 35.28 25.62 15.47
C LEU A 290 34.31 26.15 16.54
N ARG A 291 33.28 26.92 16.17
CA ARG A 291 32.43 27.66 17.12
C ARG A 291 30.97 27.22 17.13
N VAL A 292 30.50 26.56 16.08
CA VAL A 292 29.08 26.20 15.90
C VAL A 292 28.93 24.67 15.90
N PRO A 293 27.86 24.11 16.50
CA PRO A 293 27.56 22.69 16.38
C PRO A 293 27.11 22.35 14.95
N ALA A 294 28.07 22.28 14.01
CA ALA A 294 27.84 22.12 12.57
C ALA A 294 26.91 20.93 12.25
N LYS A 295 27.01 19.85 13.03
CA LYS A 295 26.12 18.67 12.91
C LYS A 295 24.65 19.00 13.20
N LYS A 296 24.37 19.75 14.26
CA LYS A 296 23.00 20.12 14.65
C LYS A 296 22.41 21.12 13.67
N LEU A 297 23.21 22.11 13.25
CA LEU A 297 22.79 23.09 12.26
C LEU A 297 22.52 22.45 10.89
N ALA A 298 23.38 21.54 10.43
CA ALA A 298 23.14 20.79 9.20
C ALA A 298 21.85 19.95 9.26
N ALA A 299 21.54 19.33 10.41
CA ALA A 299 20.26 18.62 10.60
C ALA A 299 19.06 19.58 10.58
N LEU A 300 19.19 20.74 11.22
CA LEU A 300 18.18 21.79 11.21
C LEU A 300 17.92 22.31 9.79
N MET A 301 18.94 22.43 8.95
CA MET A 301 18.80 22.86 7.54
C MET A 301 18.24 21.76 6.64
N ALA A 302 18.57 20.49 6.89
CA ALA A 302 18.08 19.37 6.09
C ALA A 302 16.57 19.11 6.28
N LEU A 303 16.02 19.39 7.47
CA LEU A 303 14.62 19.10 7.79
C LEU A 303 13.61 19.91 6.94
N PRO A 304 13.74 21.25 6.77
CA PRO A 304 12.90 22.02 5.85
C PRO A 304 13.00 21.55 4.40
N VAL A 305 14.19 21.13 3.93
CA VAL A 305 14.36 20.63 2.56
C VAL A 305 13.61 19.30 2.38
N ALA A 306 13.70 18.39 3.35
CA ALA A 306 12.92 17.15 3.34
C ALA A 306 11.40 17.43 3.38
N ALA A 307 10.95 18.43 4.15
CA ALA A 307 9.55 18.85 4.20
C ALA A 307 9.08 19.47 2.88
N ALA A 308 9.92 20.30 2.24
CA ALA A 308 9.64 20.87 0.92
C ALA A 308 9.51 19.76 -0.13
N TYR A 309 10.39 18.76 -0.10
CA TYR A 309 10.32 17.61 -1.00
C TYR A 309 9.06 16.75 -0.78
N LEU A 310 8.62 16.54 0.48
CA LEU A 310 7.32 15.90 0.76
C LEU A 310 6.15 16.66 0.12
N GLY A 311 6.17 17.99 0.18
CA GLY A 311 5.16 18.82 -0.50
C GLY A 311 5.22 18.65 -2.02
N LEU A 312 6.42 18.75 -2.60
CA LEU A 312 6.66 18.69 -4.04
C LEU A 312 6.33 17.33 -4.63
N SER A 313 6.56 16.25 -3.89
CA SER A 313 6.24 14.88 -4.29
C SER A 313 4.73 14.58 -4.32
N GLY A 314 3.89 15.52 -3.89
CA GLY A 314 2.44 15.35 -3.79
C GLY A 314 1.97 14.62 -2.53
N GLY A 315 2.82 14.46 -1.51
CA GLY A 315 2.39 13.96 -0.20
C GLY A 315 1.78 12.56 -0.19
N SER A 316 2.28 11.63 -1.03
CA SER A 316 1.81 10.24 -0.99
C SER A 316 2.04 9.63 0.40
N VAL A 317 1.21 8.68 0.82
CA VAL A 317 1.37 8.01 2.13
C VAL A 317 2.76 7.40 2.29
N ALA A 318 3.38 6.91 1.20
CA ALA A 318 4.75 6.42 1.22
C ALA A 318 5.77 7.51 1.55
N THR A 319 5.60 8.69 0.94
CA THR A 319 6.49 9.83 1.16
C THR A 319 6.30 10.45 2.54
N GLU A 320 5.06 10.50 3.05
CA GLU A 320 4.78 10.94 4.43
C GLU A 320 5.56 10.09 5.44
N ARG A 321 5.51 8.75 5.31
CA ARG A 321 6.28 7.84 6.19
C ARG A 321 7.79 8.03 6.06
N ALA A 322 8.28 8.15 4.83
CA ALA A 322 9.69 8.41 4.56
C ALA A 322 10.17 9.71 5.24
N PHE A 323 9.38 10.78 5.12
CA PHE A 323 9.65 12.05 5.79
C PHE A 323 9.64 11.90 7.31
N VAL A 324 8.65 11.21 7.90
CA VAL A 324 8.60 10.99 9.35
C VAL A 324 9.84 10.25 9.85
N MET A 325 10.28 9.19 9.16
CA MET A 325 11.49 8.45 9.53
C MET A 325 12.74 9.34 9.48
N VAL A 326 12.90 10.13 8.43
CA VAL A 326 14.02 11.07 8.29
C VAL A 326 13.95 12.19 9.33
N ALA A 327 12.78 12.76 9.58
CA ALA A 327 12.57 13.80 10.59
C ALA A 327 12.95 13.29 11.99
N VAL A 328 12.51 12.08 12.36
CA VAL A 328 12.89 11.46 13.63
C VAL A 328 14.41 11.23 13.70
N ALA A 329 15.05 10.80 12.61
CA ALA A 329 16.50 10.64 12.56
C ALA A 329 17.25 11.97 12.72
N LEU A 330 16.81 13.04 12.06
CA LEU A 330 17.39 14.38 12.17
C LEU A 330 17.17 14.98 13.57
N LEU A 331 15.98 14.84 14.14
CA LEU A 331 15.68 15.25 15.52
C LEU A 331 16.52 14.49 16.54
N ALA A 332 16.76 13.19 16.31
CA ALA A 332 17.69 12.40 17.12
C ALA A 332 19.12 12.97 17.02
N VAL A 333 19.58 13.35 15.82
CA VAL A 333 20.88 14.02 15.65
C VAL A 333 20.95 15.34 16.42
N MET A 334 19.90 16.17 16.35
CA MET A 334 19.84 17.45 17.07
C MET A 334 19.85 17.27 18.60
N SER A 335 19.28 16.16 19.07
CA SER A 335 19.18 15.80 20.49
C SER A 335 20.37 14.97 20.99
N ASP A 336 21.46 14.87 20.21
CA ASP A 336 22.64 14.05 20.50
C ASP A 336 22.33 12.57 20.78
N ARG A 337 21.24 12.06 20.17
CA ARG A 337 20.83 10.65 20.20
C ARG A 337 21.26 9.93 18.92
N ARG A 338 21.28 8.60 18.99
CA ARG A 338 21.56 7.75 17.81
C ARG A 338 20.39 7.79 16.83
N ALA A 339 20.64 8.30 15.63
CA ALA A 339 19.66 8.36 14.55
C ALA A 339 19.17 6.98 14.10
N LEU A 340 20.09 6.02 13.96
CA LEU A 340 19.79 4.64 13.55
C LEU A 340 19.63 3.75 14.80
N SER A 341 18.42 3.71 15.35
CA SER A 341 18.09 2.87 16.52
C SER A 341 16.65 2.35 16.47
N LEU A 342 16.40 1.20 17.11
CA LEU A 342 15.04 0.64 17.20
C LEU A 342 14.07 1.58 17.92
N ARG A 343 14.57 2.43 18.83
CA ARG A 343 13.77 3.47 19.48
C ARG A 343 13.34 4.55 18.48
N ALA A 344 14.23 5.00 17.59
CA ALA A 344 13.88 5.94 16.53
C ALA A 344 12.84 5.35 15.57
N VAL A 345 13.01 4.09 15.16
CA VAL A 345 12.01 3.37 14.35
C VAL A 345 10.67 3.30 15.08
N ALA A 346 10.68 3.00 16.38
CA ALA A 346 9.47 2.94 17.18
C ALA A 346 8.75 4.29 17.30
N VAL A 347 9.49 5.40 17.51
CA VAL A 347 8.90 6.75 17.50
C VAL A 347 8.26 7.06 16.14
N ALA A 348 8.94 6.75 15.04
CA ALA A 348 8.39 6.95 13.70
C ALA A 348 7.11 6.12 13.47
N ALA A 349 7.09 4.86 13.93
CA ALA A 349 5.91 3.99 13.85
C ALA A 349 4.73 4.55 14.66
N VAL A 350 4.97 5.04 15.88
CA VAL A 350 3.94 5.69 16.70
C VAL A 350 3.36 6.90 15.98
N ILE A 351 4.20 7.81 15.47
CA ILE A 351 3.75 9.01 14.75
C ILE A 351 2.88 8.62 13.54
N VAL A 352 3.34 7.66 12.73
CA VAL A 352 2.59 7.22 11.54
C VAL A 352 1.24 6.59 11.94
N LEU A 353 1.21 5.70 12.94
CA LEU A 353 -0.02 5.04 13.38
C LEU A 353 -1.01 6.00 14.04
N VAL A 354 -0.53 7.05 14.73
CA VAL A 354 -1.39 8.10 15.29
C VAL A 354 -2.02 8.94 14.18
N LEU A 355 -1.26 9.30 13.14
CA LEU A 355 -1.73 10.17 12.06
C LEU A 355 -2.58 9.43 11.00
N ARG A 356 -2.26 8.17 10.75
CA ARG A 356 -2.78 7.31 9.68
C ARG A 356 -2.85 5.83 10.14
N PRO A 357 -3.69 5.48 11.12
CA PRO A 357 -3.82 4.10 11.59
C PRO A 357 -4.15 3.12 10.43
N GLU A 358 -4.93 3.55 9.43
CA GLU A 358 -5.26 2.77 8.23
C GLU A 358 -4.03 2.30 7.44
N ALA A 359 -2.88 2.97 7.60
CA ALA A 359 -1.66 2.62 6.90
C ALA A 359 -1.14 1.23 7.28
N LEU A 360 -1.44 0.73 8.49
CA LEU A 360 -0.99 -0.59 8.98
C LEU A 360 -1.36 -1.75 8.03
N LEU A 361 -2.53 -1.66 7.39
CA LEU A 361 -3.03 -2.69 6.49
C LEU A 361 -2.36 -2.64 5.10
N GLY A 362 -1.72 -1.53 4.76
CA GLY A 362 -1.13 -1.32 3.44
C GLY A 362 0.25 -1.96 3.31
N PRO A 363 0.56 -2.58 2.15
CA PRO A 363 1.88 -3.19 1.92
C PRO A 363 3.02 -2.20 2.07
N GLY A 364 2.81 -0.92 1.74
CA GLY A 364 3.84 0.11 1.87
C GLY A 364 4.29 0.37 3.31
N PHE A 365 3.39 0.32 4.30
CA PHE A 365 3.77 0.45 5.71
C PHE A 365 4.55 -0.80 6.15
N GLN A 366 3.98 -1.97 5.86
CA GLN A 366 4.52 -3.27 6.26
C GLN A 366 5.94 -3.47 5.71
N MET A 367 6.16 -3.27 4.41
CA MET A 367 7.48 -3.40 3.79
C MET A 367 8.48 -2.37 4.33
N SER A 368 8.07 -1.10 4.48
CA SER A 368 8.97 -0.04 4.97
C SER A 368 9.46 -0.33 6.38
N PHE A 369 8.55 -0.63 7.32
CA PHE A 369 8.92 -0.89 8.70
C PHE A 369 9.61 -2.25 8.88
N ALA A 370 9.27 -3.27 8.10
CA ALA A 370 9.99 -4.54 8.09
C ALA A 370 11.45 -4.36 7.67
N ALA A 371 11.69 -3.70 6.52
CA ALA A 371 13.04 -3.43 6.03
C ALA A 371 13.86 -2.59 7.02
N THR A 372 13.32 -1.45 7.49
CA THR A 372 14.05 -0.57 8.41
C THR A 372 14.33 -1.24 9.76
N THR A 373 13.36 -1.97 10.32
CA THR A 373 13.56 -2.69 11.59
C THR A 373 14.62 -3.79 11.45
N ALA A 374 14.55 -4.60 10.39
CA ALA A 374 15.54 -5.64 10.12
C ALA A 374 16.94 -5.07 9.89
N LEU A 375 17.07 -4.01 9.09
CA LEU A 375 18.35 -3.33 8.85
C LEU A 375 18.96 -2.79 10.15
N VAL A 376 18.18 -2.04 10.93
CA VAL A 376 18.65 -1.47 12.20
C VAL A 376 19.05 -2.57 13.20
N ALA A 377 18.31 -3.68 13.22
CA ALA A 377 18.63 -4.82 14.09
C ALA A 377 19.91 -5.53 13.65
N VAL A 378 20.05 -5.88 12.36
CA VAL A 378 21.21 -6.61 11.84
C VAL A 378 22.48 -5.77 11.90
N PHE A 379 22.44 -4.52 11.46
CA PHE A 379 23.61 -3.62 11.56
C PHE A 379 23.94 -3.25 13.01
N GLY A 380 22.94 -3.19 13.89
CA GLY A 380 23.15 -3.06 15.34
C GLY A 380 23.93 -4.25 15.89
N TRP A 381 23.48 -5.46 15.58
CA TRP A 381 24.13 -6.70 15.99
C TRP A 381 25.56 -6.84 15.43
N LEU A 382 25.78 -6.58 14.13
CA LEU A 382 27.11 -6.63 13.51
C LEU A 382 28.11 -5.70 14.20
N ARG A 383 27.66 -4.49 14.55
CA ARG A 383 28.48 -3.52 15.29
C ARG A 383 28.81 -4.02 16.69
N ASP A 384 27.81 -4.49 17.43
CA ASP A 384 27.95 -4.87 18.83
C ASP A 384 28.76 -6.19 18.98
N ALA A 385 28.70 -7.08 17.99
CA ALA A 385 29.52 -8.28 17.88
C ALA A 385 30.93 -8.03 17.31
N ALA A 386 31.26 -6.77 17.01
CA ALA A 386 32.53 -6.34 16.41
C ALA A 386 32.94 -7.13 15.15
N VAL A 387 31.98 -7.66 14.39
CA VAL A 387 32.26 -8.43 13.17
C VAL A 387 32.66 -7.47 12.06
N PRO A 388 33.93 -7.47 11.59
CA PRO A 388 34.32 -6.59 10.51
C PRO A 388 33.68 -7.09 9.20
N PRO A 389 32.99 -6.23 8.43
CA PRO A 389 32.44 -6.61 7.13
C PRO A 389 33.55 -6.66 6.06
N GLY A 390 34.51 -7.57 6.24
CA GLY A 390 35.64 -7.76 5.35
C GLY A 390 36.71 -6.65 5.37
N PRO A 391 37.65 -6.68 4.39
CA PRO A 391 38.71 -5.69 4.23
C PRO A 391 38.17 -4.28 4.11
N ARG A 392 38.87 -3.26 4.65
CA ARG A 392 38.41 -1.85 4.71
C ARG A 392 37.88 -1.30 3.37
N TRP A 393 38.49 -1.69 2.25
CA TRP A 393 38.10 -1.26 0.90
C TRP A 393 36.85 -1.98 0.37
N LEU A 394 36.55 -3.20 0.82
CA LEU A 394 35.35 -3.96 0.46
C LEU A 394 34.13 -3.65 1.34
N ARG A 395 34.32 -3.01 2.50
CA ARG A 395 33.23 -2.75 3.47
C ARG A 395 31.99 -2.10 2.86
N PRO A 396 32.08 -1.09 1.97
CA PRO A 396 30.89 -0.48 1.37
C PRO A 396 30.13 -1.48 0.49
N ALA A 397 30.83 -2.26 -0.33
CA ALA A 397 30.22 -3.28 -1.19
C ALA A 397 29.55 -4.39 -0.35
N VAL A 398 30.23 -4.88 0.69
CA VAL A 398 29.67 -5.87 1.62
C VAL A 398 28.44 -5.31 2.35
N ALA A 399 28.48 -4.05 2.78
CA ALA A 399 27.34 -3.40 3.43
C ALA A 399 26.13 -3.28 2.49
N VAL A 400 26.35 -2.96 1.20
CA VAL A 400 25.29 -2.95 0.19
C VAL A 400 24.69 -4.35 0.04
N VAL A 401 25.51 -5.40 -0.10
CA VAL A 401 25.03 -6.78 -0.22
C VAL A 401 24.20 -7.21 0.98
N ILE A 402 24.72 -7.00 2.19
CA ILE A 402 24.00 -7.32 3.43
C ILE A 402 22.70 -6.52 3.50
N SER A 403 22.73 -5.22 3.17
CA SER A 403 21.52 -4.39 3.23
C SER A 403 20.44 -4.85 2.24
N SER A 404 20.81 -5.17 1.00
CA SER A 404 19.88 -5.67 -0.02
C SER A 404 19.32 -7.05 0.35
N ALA A 405 20.15 -7.94 0.89
CA ALA A 405 19.71 -9.26 1.32
C ALA A 405 18.76 -9.16 2.53
N VAL A 406 19.13 -8.39 3.57
CA VAL A 406 18.32 -8.22 4.78
C VAL A 406 16.99 -7.52 4.47
N ALA A 407 17.02 -6.43 3.71
CA ALA A 407 15.81 -5.72 3.32
C ALA A 407 14.92 -6.61 2.45
N GLY A 408 15.50 -7.28 1.44
CA GLY A 408 14.80 -8.20 0.55
C GLY A 408 14.10 -9.33 1.32
N LEU A 409 14.82 -10.03 2.19
CA LEU A 409 14.27 -11.10 3.03
C LEU A 409 13.17 -10.59 3.98
N ALA A 410 13.35 -9.41 4.57
CA ALA A 410 12.36 -8.83 5.47
C ALA A 410 11.06 -8.41 4.74
N THR A 411 11.16 -7.97 3.49
CA THR A 411 10.00 -7.54 2.69
C THR A 411 9.38 -8.65 1.86
N ALA A 412 10.11 -9.72 1.56
CA ALA A 412 9.68 -10.77 0.64
C ALA A 412 8.33 -11.40 1.02
N PRO A 413 8.05 -11.79 2.29
CA PRO A 413 6.75 -12.36 2.64
C PRO A 413 5.59 -11.38 2.43
N VAL A 414 5.83 -10.09 2.71
CA VAL A 414 4.82 -9.04 2.49
C VAL A 414 4.58 -8.84 1.00
N ALA A 415 5.64 -8.77 0.19
CA ALA A 415 5.52 -8.62 -1.25
C ALA A 415 4.79 -9.82 -1.88
N ALA A 416 5.19 -11.04 -1.50
CA ALA A 416 4.56 -12.28 -1.93
C ALA A 416 3.06 -12.35 -1.57
N ALA A 417 2.69 -11.89 -0.36
CA ALA A 417 1.29 -11.93 0.09
C ALA A 417 0.37 -10.90 -0.57
N HIS A 418 0.89 -9.72 -0.94
CA HIS A 418 0.09 -8.62 -1.51
C HIS A 418 0.15 -8.53 -3.03
N PHE A 419 1.20 -9.07 -3.65
CA PHE A 419 1.43 -8.99 -5.10
C PHE A 419 1.50 -10.36 -5.77
N ASN A 420 1.38 -11.45 -5.01
CA ASN A 420 1.34 -12.83 -5.48
C ASN A 420 2.54 -13.24 -6.36
N GLN A 421 3.66 -12.54 -6.18
CA GLN A 421 4.84 -12.68 -7.00
C GLN A 421 6.10 -12.71 -6.14
N ILE A 422 7.06 -13.52 -6.57
CA ILE A 422 8.39 -13.65 -6.00
C ILE A 422 9.40 -13.36 -7.11
N ALA A 423 10.19 -12.31 -6.94
CA ALA A 423 11.25 -11.94 -7.88
C ALA A 423 12.54 -12.68 -7.53
N HIS A 424 12.86 -13.74 -8.27
CA HIS A 424 14.00 -14.61 -7.97
C HIS A 424 15.35 -13.89 -8.13
N TYR A 425 15.45 -13.00 -9.12
CA TYR A 425 16.66 -12.19 -9.38
C TYR A 425 16.63 -10.80 -8.73
N GLY A 426 15.73 -10.55 -7.78
CA GLY A 426 15.57 -9.24 -7.16
C GLY A 426 16.83 -8.75 -6.41
N LEU A 427 17.59 -9.64 -5.79
CA LEU A 427 18.86 -9.28 -5.15
C LEU A 427 19.88 -8.78 -6.18
N LEU A 428 20.02 -9.50 -7.29
CA LEU A 428 20.92 -9.13 -8.39
C LEU A 428 20.55 -7.76 -8.97
N ALA A 429 19.27 -7.57 -9.30
CA ALA A 429 18.75 -6.30 -9.81
C ALA A 429 19.05 -5.13 -8.85
N ASN A 430 18.84 -5.35 -7.54
CA ASN A 430 19.11 -4.34 -6.51
C ASN A 430 20.60 -4.00 -6.39
N LEU A 431 21.49 -4.99 -6.45
CA LEU A 431 22.94 -4.76 -6.40
C LEU A 431 23.44 -3.91 -7.57
N LEU A 432 22.86 -4.09 -8.76
CA LEU A 432 23.22 -3.34 -9.96
C LEU A 432 22.57 -1.96 -10.03
N SER A 433 21.45 -1.73 -9.32
CA SER A 433 20.61 -0.53 -9.50
C SER A 433 20.61 0.41 -8.30
N VAL A 434 20.50 -0.10 -7.07
CA VAL A 434 20.32 0.71 -5.86
C VAL A 434 21.54 1.58 -5.54
N PRO A 435 22.80 1.09 -5.65
CA PRO A 435 23.97 1.95 -5.45
C PRO A 435 24.03 3.10 -6.44
N LEU A 436 23.67 2.86 -7.70
CA LEU A 436 23.63 3.87 -8.75
C LEU A 436 22.56 4.93 -8.46
N MET A 437 21.40 4.50 -7.95
CA MET A 437 20.36 5.41 -7.47
C MET A 437 20.89 6.35 -6.38
N GLY A 438 21.69 5.81 -5.44
CA GLY A 438 22.26 6.57 -4.32
C GLY A 438 23.40 7.51 -4.67
N VAL A 439 24.34 7.06 -5.51
CA VAL A 439 25.59 7.80 -5.81
C VAL A 439 25.42 8.76 -6.98
N LEU A 440 24.58 8.43 -7.96
CA LEU A 440 24.45 9.19 -9.19
C LEU A 440 23.09 9.87 -9.30
N VAL A 441 22.01 9.10 -9.30
CA VAL A 441 20.67 9.60 -9.67
C VAL A 441 20.14 10.61 -8.65
N MET A 442 20.14 10.28 -7.35
CA MET A 442 19.61 11.19 -6.33
C MET A 442 20.42 12.48 -6.18
N PRO A 443 21.78 12.46 -6.09
CA PRO A 443 22.56 13.70 -6.09
C PRO A 443 22.35 14.54 -7.34
N ALA A 444 22.27 13.93 -8.53
CA ALA A 444 21.96 14.62 -9.77
C ALA A 444 20.55 15.25 -9.74
N ALA A 445 19.55 14.57 -9.18
CA ALA A 445 18.20 15.10 -9.02
C ALA A 445 18.17 16.33 -8.09
N VAL A 446 18.91 16.29 -6.97
CA VAL A 446 19.04 17.43 -6.05
C VAL A 446 19.74 18.60 -6.75
N LEU A 447 20.84 18.32 -7.45
CA LEU A 447 21.59 19.34 -8.20
C LEU A 447 20.73 19.96 -9.30
N ALA A 448 19.97 19.15 -10.04
CA ALA A 448 19.02 19.63 -11.03
C ALA A 448 17.96 20.56 -10.42
N ALA A 449 17.40 20.18 -9.26
CA ALA A 449 16.44 21.03 -8.55
C ALA A 449 17.04 22.36 -8.08
N CYS A 450 18.31 22.36 -7.62
CA CYS A 450 19.03 23.58 -7.22
C CYS A 450 19.40 24.48 -8.41
N LEU A 451 19.75 23.90 -9.56
CA LEU A 451 20.13 24.62 -10.77
C LEU A 451 18.93 25.11 -11.60
N LEU A 452 17.75 24.54 -11.35
CA LEU A 452 16.49 24.85 -12.04
C LEU A 452 16.15 26.35 -12.09
N PRO A 453 16.28 27.14 -11.00
CA PRO A 453 15.94 28.57 -11.04
C PRO A 453 16.84 29.39 -11.99
N PHE A 454 18.02 28.87 -12.32
CA PHE A 454 19.00 29.50 -13.20
C PHE A 454 18.93 29.00 -14.65
N GLY A 455 18.10 27.98 -14.92
CA GLY A 455 18.04 27.34 -16.24
C GLY A 455 19.27 26.47 -16.57
N LEU A 456 20.05 26.05 -15.57
CA LEU A 456 21.30 25.30 -15.74
C LEU A 456 21.15 23.81 -15.37
N GLU A 457 19.93 23.31 -15.23
CA GLU A 457 19.65 21.93 -14.81
C GLU A 457 20.06 20.87 -15.83
N GLY A 458 20.30 21.24 -17.09
CA GLY A 458 20.50 20.31 -18.21
C GLY A 458 21.60 19.28 -17.98
N VAL A 459 22.76 19.69 -17.45
CA VAL A 459 23.88 18.77 -17.15
C VAL A 459 23.48 17.77 -16.06
N ALA A 460 22.85 18.26 -14.99
CA ALA A 460 22.43 17.40 -13.89
C ALA A 460 21.34 16.41 -14.33
N LEU A 461 20.37 16.86 -15.14
CA LEU A 461 19.35 15.99 -15.72
C LEU A 461 19.95 14.96 -16.68
N TRP A 462 20.95 15.33 -17.49
CA TRP A 462 21.64 14.39 -18.35
C TRP A 462 22.33 13.28 -17.56
N VAL A 463 23.07 13.64 -16.50
CA VAL A 463 23.72 12.67 -15.59
C VAL A 463 22.69 11.75 -14.93
N MET A 464 21.59 12.33 -14.44
CA MET A 464 20.47 11.57 -13.89
C MET A 464 19.89 10.58 -14.91
N GLY A 465 19.73 11.03 -16.17
CA GLY A 465 19.23 10.23 -17.27
C GLY A 465 20.11 9.01 -17.58
N GLN A 466 21.44 9.14 -17.51
CA GLN A 466 22.35 7.99 -17.67
C GLN A 466 22.12 6.93 -16.59
N GLY A 467 22.01 7.37 -15.33
CA GLY A 467 21.76 6.46 -14.20
C GLY A 467 20.41 5.76 -14.30
N LEU A 468 19.37 6.49 -14.69
CA LEU A 468 18.03 5.94 -14.88
C LEU A 468 17.96 4.99 -16.08
N GLY A 469 18.63 5.32 -17.19
CA GLY A 469 18.73 4.45 -18.36
C GLY A 469 19.36 3.11 -18.03
N TRP A 470 20.42 3.10 -17.20
CA TRP A 470 21.01 1.86 -16.68
C TRP A 470 20.02 1.04 -15.85
N ILE A 471 19.34 1.67 -14.89
CA ILE A 471 18.37 0.98 -14.01
C ILE A 471 17.24 0.35 -14.85
N LEU A 472 16.72 1.09 -15.83
CA LEU A 472 15.72 0.58 -16.77
C LEU A 472 16.26 -0.57 -17.62
N GLY A 473 17.51 -0.47 -18.10
CA GLY A 473 18.18 -1.55 -18.82
C GLY A 473 18.32 -2.82 -17.98
N VAL A 474 18.71 -2.70 -16.71
CA VAL A 474 18.78 -3.82 -15.76
C VAL A 474 17.40 -4.42 -15.53
N ALA A 475 16.36 -3.59 -15.35
CA ALA A 475 14.99 -4.06 -15.16
C ALA A 475 14.50 -4.90 -16.35
N HIS A 476 14.69 -4.40 -17.58
CA HIS A 476 14.32 -5.11 -18.80
C HIS A 476 15.14 -6.39 -18.99
N TRP A 477 16.47 -6.34 -18.78
CA TRP A 477 17.32 -7.52 -18.88
C TRP A 477 16.90 -8.62 -17.89
N VAL A 478 16.70 -8.28 -16.62
CA VAL A 478 16.27 -9.25 -15.60
C VAL A 478 14.90 -9.82 -15.94
N ALA A 479 13.98 -9.01 -16.48
CA ALA A 479 12.65 -9.48 -16.87
C ALA A 479 12.67 -10.50 -18.02
N THR A 480 13.75 -10.54 -18.82
CA THR A 480 13.93 -11.55 -19.89
C THR A 480 14.53 -12.87 -19.41
N LEU A 481 15.03 -12.94 -18.17
CA LEU A 481 15.61 -14.17 -17.63
C LEU A 481 14.52 -15.22 -17.38
N GLU A 482 14.83 -16.47 -17.72
CA GLU A 482 13.94 -17.59 -17.44
C GLU A 482 13.73 -17.72 -15.92
N GLY A 483 12.47 -17.88 -15.50
CA GLY A 483 12.14 -17.95 -14.07
C GLY A 483 12.36 -16.64 -13.31
N ALA A 484 12.39 -15.47 -13.97
CA ALA A 484 12.55 -14.19 -13.28
C ALA A 484 11.47 -13.91 -12.22
N ARG A 485 10.25 -14.41 -12.47
CA ARG A 485 9.12 -14.35 -11.56
C ARG A 485 8.59 -15.74 -11.23
N GLY A 486 8.38 -16.00 -9.95
CA GLY A 486 7.53 -17.07 -9.44
C GLY A 486 6.21 -16.49 -8.96
N THR A 487 5.13 -17.27 -9.04
CA THR A 487 3.82 -16.89 -8.49
C THR A 487 3.55 -17.65 -7.19
N VAL A 488 2.76 -17.05 -6.32
CA VAL A 488 2.37 -17.66 -5.04
C VAL A 488 0.91 -17.38 -4.74
N VAL A 489 0.26 -18.36 -4.14
CA VAL A 489 -1.14 -18.28 -3.70
C VAL A 489 -1.29 -17.22 -2.60
N SER A 490 -2.38 -16.47 -2.60
CA SER A 490 -2.67 -15.50 -1.54
C SER A 490 -2.81 -16.21 -0.18
N PRO A 491 -2.13 -15.73 0.86
CA PRO A 491 -2.23 -16.34 2.18
C PRO A 491 -3.57 -16.05 2.85
N THR A 492 -3.92 -16.88 3.82
CA THR A 492 -5.01 -16.55 4.75
C THR A 492 -4.70 -15.27 5.56
N PRO A 493 -5.71 -14.51 6.01
CA PRO A 493 -5.50 -13.21 6.68
C PRO A 493 -4.63 -13.23 7.94
N MET A 494 -4.44 -14.40 8.57
CA MET A 494 -3.66 -14.56 9.81
C MET A 494 -2.15 -14.73 9.58
N VAL A 495 -1.73 -15.11 8.38
CA VAL A 495 -0.32 -15.43 8.06
C VAL A 495 0.59 -14.23 8.29
N LEU A 496 0.28 -13.08 7.68
CA LEU A 496 1.12 -11.88 7.83
C LEU A 496 1.18 -11.36 9.27
N PRO A 497 0.07 -11.23 10.03
CA PRO A 497 0.13 -10.87 11.44
C PRO A 497 0.97 -11.81 12.30
N LEU A 498 0.82 -13.13 12.13
CA LEU A 498 1.60 -14.12 12.89
C LEU A 498 3.09 -14.04 12.56
N MET A 499 3.42 -13.94 11.27
CA MET A 499 4.80 -13.82 10.82
C MET A 499 5.45 -12.52 11.30
N ALA A 500 4.73 -11.40 11.23
CA ALA A 500 5.19 -10.11 11.73
C ALA A 500 5.41 -10.14 13.25
N MET A 501 4.48 -10.72 14.02
CA MET A 501 4.62 -10.84 15.48
C MET A 501 5.83 -11.71 15.85
N GLY A 502 6.03 -12.83 15.16
CA GLY A 502 7.20 -13.69 15.34
C GLY A 502 8.52 -12.99 15.04
N ALA A 503 8.59 -12.27 13.92
CA ALA A 503 9.78 -11.50 13.53
C ALA A 503 10.06 -10.35 14.50
N LEU A 504 9.02 -9.62 14.93
CA LEU A 504 9.15 -8.57 15.94
C LEU A 504 9.61 -9.14 17.28
N PHE A 505 9.08 -10.29 17.72
CA PHE A 505 9.53 -10.94 18.93
C PHE A 505 11.00 -11.37 18.85
N LEU A 506 11.41 -11.95 17.71
CA LEU A 506 12.79 -12.34 17.45
C LEU A 506 13.77 -11.15 17.52
N VAL A 507 13.33 -9.97 17.04
CA VAL A 507 14.16 -8.75 16.97
C VAL A 507 14.16 -7.94 18.26
N LEU A 508 13.00 -7.78 18.90
CA LEU A 508 12.82 -6.87 20.02
C LEU A 508 13.12 -7.53 21.38
N TRP A 509 12.86 -8.83 21.50
CA TRP A 509 13.07 -9.55 22.75
C TRP A 509 14.56 -9.81 23.04
N GLN A 510 14.98 -9.61 24.29
CA GLN A 510 16.36 -9.81 24.71
C GLN A 510 16.59 -11.21 25.31
N GLY A 511 17.75 -11.80 25.02
CA GLY A 511 18.14 -13.13 25.51
C GLY A 511 17.65 -14.29 24.65
N ARG A 512 17.89 -15.53 25.10
CA ARG A 512 17.61 -16.77 24.32
C ARG A 512 16.13 -16.99 24.02
N ALA A 513 15.25 -16.45 24.88
CA ALA A 513 13.80 -16.54 24.70
C ALA A 513 13.33 -15.91 23.37
N ARG A 514 14.08 -14.98 22.77
CA ARG A 514 13.74 -14.38 21.46
C ARG A 514 13.52 -15.42 20.35
N LEU A 515 14.17 -16.58 20.46
CA LEU A 515 14.02 -17.68 19.50
C LEU A 515 12.60 -18.27 19.50
N ALA A 516 11.80 -18.04 20.54
CA ALA A 516 10.38 -18.39 20.55
C ALA A 516 9.60 -17.70 19.43
N GLY A 517 10.11 -16.57 18.90
CA GLY A 517 9.54 -15.90 17.72
C GLY A 517 9.61 -16.75 16.43
N LEU A 518 10.47 -17.78 16.38
CA LEU A 518 10.51 -18.71 15.24
C LEU A 518 9.25 -19.58 15.17
N VAL A 519 8.62 -19.91 16.30
CA VAL A 519 7.42 -20.74 16.35
C VAL A 519 6.27 -20.12 15.52
N PRO A 520 5.83 -18.87 15.77
CA PRO A 520 4.80 -18.24 14.95
C PRO A 520 5.23 -17.98 13.50
N ILE A 521 6.53 -17.78 13.22
CA ILE A 521 7.02 -17.68 11.84
C ILE A 521 6.83 -19.00 11.09
N LEU A 522 7.26 -20.12 11.68
CA LEU A 522 7.14 -21.45 11.08
C LEU A 522 5.67 -21.85 10.94
N LEU A 523 4.84 -21.56 11.96
CA LEU A 523 3.41 -21.78 11.90
C LEU A 523 2.76 -20.95 10.78
N ALA A 524 3.11 -19.68 10.64
CA ALA A 524 2.61 -18.84 9.56
C ALA A 524 3.03 -19.36 8.17
N ALA A 525 4.26 -19.84 8.02
CA ALA A 525 4.74 -20.46 6.80
C ALA A 525 3.97 -21.76 6.47
N LEU A 526 3.70 -22.58 7.47
CA LEU A 526 2.89 -23.80 7.32
C LEU A 526 1.44 -23.49 6.91
N LEU A 527 0.81 -22.51 7.57
CA LEU A 527 -0.54 -22.04 7.22
C LEU A 527 -0.61 -21.45 5.82
N TRP A 528 0.46 -20.79 5.36
CA TRP A 528 0.52 -20.31 3.98
C TRP A 528 0.64 -21.46 2.99
N ALA A 529 1.53 -22.43 3.25
CA ALA A 529 1.70 -23.60 2.38
C ALA A 529 0.42 -24.43 2.25
N GLN A 530 -0.45 -24.41 3.26
CA GLN A 530 -1.75 -25.09 3.28
C GLN A 530 -2.93 -24.16 2.91
N SER A 531 -2.66 -22.97 2.38
CA SER A 531 -3.73 -22.03 2.02
C SER A 531 -4.51 -22.54 0.80
N GLU A 532 -5.76 -22.89 1.03
CA GLU A 532 -6.69 -23.32 -0.01
C GLU A 532 -7.42 -22.12 -0.62
N ARG A 533 -7.57 -22.15 -1.95
CA ARG A 533 -8.33 -21.16 -2.70
C ARG A 533 -9.77 -21.64 -2.89
N PRO A 534 -10.76 -20.74 -2.98
CA PRO A 534 -12.15 -21.15 -3.19
C PRO A 534 -12.36 -21.86 -4.52
N ASP A 535 -13.17 -22.93 -4.49
CA ASP A 535 -13.52 -23.74 -5.66
C ASP A 535 -14.31 -22.94 -6.69
N VAL A 536 -15.17 -22.03 -6.24
CA VAL A 536 -15.92 -21.13 -7.13
C VAL A 536 -15.89 -19.71 -6.60
N LEU A 537 -15.64 -18.77 -7.50
CA LEU A 537 -15.76 -17.33 -7.25
C LEU A 537 -16.82 -16.73 -8.17
N ILE A 538 -17.70 -15.90 -7.60
CA ILE A 538 -18.72 -15.14 -8.30
C ILE A 538 -18.51 -13.66 -7.99
N SER A 539 -18.37 -12.85 -9.03
CA SER A 539 -18.22 -11.40 -8.93
C SER A 539 -19.46 -10.73 -8.31
N ASP A 540 -19.28 -9.55 -7.72
CA ASP A 540 -20.31 -8.74 -7.04
C ASP A 540 -21.53 -8.33 -7.88
N ASN A 541 -21.49 -8.59 -9.19
CA ASN A 541 -22.54 -8.27 -10.14
C ASN A 541 -22.89 -9.44 -11.07
N GLY A 542 -22.29 -10.62 -10.85
CA GLY A 542 -22.51 -11.83 -11.64
C GLY A 542 -21.91 -11.78 -13.06
N ALA A 543 -21.13 -10.75 -13.40
CA ALA A 543 -20.56 -10.61 -14.74
C ALA A 543 -19.44 -11.62 -15.02
N LEU A 544 -18.76 -12.11 -13.99
CA LEU A 544 -17.74 -13.14 -14.07
C LEU A 544 -17.95 -14.20 -12.99
N VAL A 545 -17.83 -15.45 -13.42
CA VAL A 545 -17.74 -16.65 -12.58
C VAL A 545 -16.43 -17.36 -12.89
N GLY A 546 -15.74 -17.84 -11.87
CA GLY A 546 -14.50 -18.62 -11.99
C GLY A 546 -14.56 -19.90 -11.18
N VAL A 547 -14.22 -21.03 -11.78
CA VAL A 547 -14.22 -22.37 -11.16
C VAL A 547 -12.79 -22.88 -11.10
N MET A 548 -12.34 -23.36 -9.95
CA MET A 548 -11.01 -23.95 -9.79
C MET A 548 -10.99 -25.34 -10.44
N THR A 549 -10.05 -25.59 -11.35
CA THR A 549 -9.83 -26.90 -11.96
C THR A 549 -8.40 -27.37 -11.71
N SER A 550 -8.05 -28.59 -12.12
CA SER A 550 -6.67 -29.10 -12.02
C SER A 550 -5.67 -28.30 -12.86
N GLN A 551 -6.14 -27.54 -13.86
CA GLN A 551 -5.32 -26.68 -14.73
C GLN A 551 -5.29 -25.21 -14.24
N GLY A 552 -5.83 -24.92 -13.05
CA GLY A 552 -5.99 -23.58 -12.50
C GLY A 552 -7.42 -23.05 -12.64
N ARG A 553 -7.65 -21.78 -12.31
CA ARG A 553 -9.01 -21.22 -12.36
C ARG A 553 -9.48 -21.07 -13.80
N ALA A 554 -10.61 -21.70 -14.11
CA ALA A 554 -11.36 -21.56 -15.34
C ALA A 554 -12.33 -20.39 -15.25
N LEU A 555 -12.34 -19.49 -16.24
CA LEU A 555 -13.19 -18.29 -16.25
C LEU A 555 -14.34 -18.39 -17.27
N SER A 556 -15.53 -18.00 -16.87
CA SER A 556 -16.73 -18.01 -17.74
C SER A 556 -16.66 -17.11 -18.98
N ARG A 557 -15.66 -16.21 -19.07
CA ARG A 557 -15.50 -15.24 -20.18
C ARG A 557 -14.04 -14.94 -20.49
N ALA A 558 -13.71 -14.89 -21.78
CA ALA A 558 -12.38 -14.47 -22.26
C ALA A 558 -12.14 -12.95 -22.21
N ARG A 559 -13.20 -12.13 -22.18
CA ARG A 559 -13.11 -10.66 -22.14
C ARG A 559 -14.19 -10.04 -21.25
N GLY A 560 -13.89 -8.84 -20.73
CA GLY A 560 -14.75 -8.09 -19.81
C GLY A 560 -14.53 -8.49 -18.35
N ALA A 561 -14.76 -7.56 -17.42
CA ALA A 561 -14.42 -7.71 -16.01
C ALA A 561 -12.93 -8.03 -15.76
N GLY A 562 -12.03 -7.51 -16.60
CA GLY A 562 -10.59 -7.84 -16.59
C GLY A 562 -9.90 -7.56 -15.25
N PHE A 563 -10.32 -6.51 -14.53
CA PHE A 563 -9.81 -6.23 -13.18
C PHE A 563 -10.11 -7.38 -12.19
N VAL A 564 -11.33 -7.94 -12.24
CA VAL A 564 -11.73 -9.06 -11.38
C VAL A 564 -10.98 -10.33 -11.78
N ALA A 565 -10.93 -10.62 -13.09
CA ALA A 565 -10.21 -11.77 -13.62
C ALA A 565 -8.72 -11.76 -13.24
N MET A 566 -8.05 -10.63 -13.44
CA MET A 566 -6.64 -10.44 -13.09
C MET A 566 -6.42 -10.66 -11.59
N ASN A 567 -7.24 -10.05 -10.72
CA ASN A 567 -7.07 -10.20 -9.28
C ASN A 567 -7.27 -11.64 -8.80
N TRP A 568 -8.27 -12.36 -9.33
CA TRP A 568 -8.50 -13.76 -8.98
C TRP A 568 -7.34 -14.66 -9.42
N LEU A 569 -6.86 -14.51 -10.66
CA LEU A 569 -5.73 -15.29 -11.18
C LEU A 569 -4.44 -15.00 -10.42
N GLU A 570 -4.14 -13.72 -10.17
CA GLU A 570 -3.00 -13.33 -9.32
C GLU A 570 -3.12 -13.96 -7.93
N ASN A 571 -4.28 -13.86 -7.27
CA ASN A 571 -4.49 -14.43 -5.93
C ASN A 571 -4.42 -15.96 -5.89
N ASP A 572 -4.70 -16.64 -7.00
CA ASP A 572 -4.53 -18.08 -7.12
C ASP A 572 -3.07 -18.49 -7.36
N GLY A 573 -2.16 -17.52 -7.56
CA GLY A 573 -0.80 -17.78 -7.98
C GLY A 573 -0.72 -18.25 -9.44
N ASP A 574 -1.66 -17.86 -10.29
CA ASP A 574 -1.71 -18.22 -11.71
C ASP A 574 -1.28 -17.03 -12.58
N GLY A 575 -0.25 -17.25 -13.40
CA GLY A 575 0.29 -16.23 -14.32
C GLY A 575 -0.45 -16.13 -15.66
N ALA A 576 -1.53 -16.89 -15.86
CA ALA A 576 -2.29 -16.91 -17.11
C ALA A 576 -3.03 -15.59 -17.39
N VAL A 577 -3.24 -15.28 -18.67
CA VAL A 577 -4.13 -14.21 -19.10
C VAL A 577 -5.59 -14.69 -19.10
N GLN A 578 -6.54 -13.74 -18.99
CA GLN A 578 -7.97 -14.05 -18.90
C GLN A 578 -8.48 -14.94 -20.05
N GLU A 579 -7.97 -14.76 -21.27
CA GLU A 579 -8.36 -15.55 -22.43
C GLU A 579 -7.96 -17.03 -22.29
N SER A 580 -6.73 -17.29 -21.84
CA SER A 580 -6.24 -18.65 -21.54
C SER A 580 -6.99 -19.28 -20.37
N ALA A 581 -7.28 -18.52 -19.31
CA ALA A 581 -8.09 -19.02 -18.22
C ALA A 581 -9.53 -19.33 -18.66
N ALA A 582 -10.07 -18.63 -19.65
CA ALA A 582 -11.41 -18.89 -20.16
C ALA A 582 -11.51 -20.15 -21.04
N SER A 583 -10.42 -20.57 -21.70
CA SER A 583 -10.43 -21.82 -22.47
C SER A 583 -10.58 -23.06 -21.58
N ARG A 584 -10.15 -22.97 -20.30
CA ARG A 584 -10.30 -24.01 -19.27
C ARG A 584 -11.75 -24.24 -18.82
N TRP A 585 -12.69 -23.35 -19.17
CA TRP A 585 -14.11 -23.45 -18.77
C TRP A 585 -14.83 -24.70 -19.28
N ARG A 586 -14.23 -25.42 -20.23
CA ARG A 586 -14.78 -26.68 -20.75
C ARG A 586 -14.62 -27.83 -19.76
N ASP A 587 -13.71 -27.71 -18.80
CA ASP A 587 -13.48 -28.75 -17.79
C ASP A 587 -14.62 -28.72 -16.75
N PRO A 588 -15.13 -29.90 -16.35
CA PRO A 588 -16.20 -29.98 -15.37
C PRO A 588 -15.74 -29.45 -14.00
N PRO A 589 -16.62 -28.77 -13.23
CA PRO A 589 -16.28 -28.30 -11.89
C PRO A 589 -15.93 -29.44 -10.93
N PRO A 590 -15.10 -29.17 -9.89
CA PRO A 590 -14.86 -30.12 -8.81
C PRO A 590 -16.18 -30.52 -8.13
N GLY A 591 -16.29 -31.79 -7.73
CA GLY A 591 -17.46 -32.30 -7.01
C GLY A 591 -18.72 -32.49 -7.86
N GLY A 592 -18.62 -32.44 -9.19
CA GLY A 592 -19.76 -32.70 -10.09
C GLY A 592 -20.80 -31.57 -10.16
N LEU A 593 -20.52 -30.42 -9.53
CA LEU A 593 -21.39 -29.25 -9.54
C LEU A 593 -21.60 -28.75 -10.96
N ARG A 594 -22.86 -28.47 -11.32
CA ARG A 594 -23.21 -27.92 -12.64
C ARG A 594 -23.57 -26.46 -12.50
N ILE A 595 -22.65 -25.58 -12.93
CA ILE A 595 -22.81 -24.13 -12.85
C ILE A 595 -23.04 -23.55 -14.24
N LEU A 596 -24.13 -22.79 -14.38
CA LEU A 596 -24.45 -22.08 -15.63
C LEU A 596 -24.34 -20.57 -15.45
N ALA A 597 -23.43 -19.93 -16.18
CA ALA A 597 -23.24 -18.48 -16.16
C ALA A 597 -23.99 -17.82 -17.34
N LEU A 598 -25.14 -17.22 -17.07
CA LEU A 598 -26.03 -16.60 -18.06
C LEU A 598 -25.91 -15.08 -18.13
N ARG A 599 -26.21 -14.52 -19.31
CA ARG A 599 -25.88 -13.12 -19.62
C ARG A 599 -26.94 -12.38 -20.40
N GLY A 600 -27.07 -11.11 -20.05
CA GLY A 600 -27.89 -10.15 -20.79
C GLY A 600 -29.38 -10.39 -20.60
N LYS A 601 -30.16 -9.41 -21.09
CA LYS A 601 -31.62 -9.39 -20.91
C LYS A 601 -32.33 -10.53 -21.62
N ARG A 602 -31.72 -11.16 -22.64
CA ARG A 602 -32.33 -12.26 -23.40
C ARG A 602 -32.26 -13.57 -22.63
N ALA A 603 -31.08 -13.93 -22.09
CA ALA A 603 -30.94 -15.14 -21.28
C ALA A 603 -31.74 -15.03 -19.98
N ALA A 604 -31.71 -13.87 -19.31
CA ALA A 604 -32.50 -13.63 -18.10
C ALA A 604 -34.02 -13.74 -18.31
N ARG A 605 -34.49 -13.54 -19.55
CA ARG A 605 -35.90 -13.72 -19.96
C ARG A 605 -36.23 -15.14 -20.40
N GLY A 606 -35.36 -15.74 -21.21
CA GLY A 606 -35.62 -17.03 -21.84
C GLY A 606 -35.40 -18.24 -20.93
N THR A 607 -34.76 -18.09 -19.79
CA THR A 607 -34.53 -19.19 -18.85
C THR A 607 -35.72 -19.36 -17.92
N THR A 608 -36.50 -20.41 -18.16
CA THR A 608 -37.69 -20.78 -17.37
C THR A 608 -37.47 -22.01 -16.49
N ASP A 609 -36.41 -22.78 -16.73
CA ASP A 609 -36.03 -23.96 -15.96
C ASP A 609 -34.50 -24.02 -15.79
N CYS A 610 -34.03 -24.87 -14.87
CA CYS A 610 -32.64 -25.00 -14.49
C CYS A 610 -31.84 -25.94 -15.41
N ASN A 611 -32.50 -26.68 -16.31
CA ASN A 611 -31.87 -27.60 -17.27
C ASN A 611 -30.86 -28.57 -16.64
N GLY A 612 -31.14 -29.05 -15.42
CA GLY A 612 -30.26 -29.96 -14.68
C GLY A 612 -28.96 -29.32 -14.16
N HIS A 613 -28.89 -27.98 -14.09
CA HIS A 613 -27.83 -27.25 -13.38
C HIS A 613 -28.23 -26.99 -11.94
N ASP A 614 -27.28 -27.20 -11.03
CA ASP A 614 -27.49 -26.96 -9.60
C ASP A 614 -27.60 -25.45 -9.34
N TRP A 615 -26.72 -24.66 -9.96
CA TRP A 615 -26.64 -23.21 -9.77
C TRP A 615 -26.62 -22.43 -11.07
N ILE A 616 -27.33 -21.31 -11.08
CA ILE A 616 -27.36 -20.38 -12.20
C ILE A 616 -26.93 -19.00 -11.73
N VAL A 617 -25.94 -18.43 -12.39
CA VAL A 617 -25.44 -17.08 -12.12
C VAL A 617 -25.88 -16.15 -13.25
N PHE A 618 -26.59 -15.08 -12.91
CA PHE A 618 -26.99 -14.07 -13.87
C PHE A 618 -26.29 -12.73 -13.64
N ASP A 619 -25.96 -12.04 -14.73
CA ASP A 619 -25.54 -10.63 -14.71
C ASP A 619 -26.71 -9.63 -14.81
N ARG A 620 -27.94 -10.14 -14.99
CA ARG A 620 -29.22 -9.40 -15.00
C ARG A 620 -30.26 -10.15 -14.16
N THR A 621 -31.13 -9.42 -13.47
CA THR A 621 -32.22 -10.05 -12.71
C THR A 621 -33.10 -10.88 -13.65
N PRO A 622 -33.34 -12.18 -13.36
CA PRO A 622 -34.24 -13.02 -14.13
C PRO A 622 -35.70 -12.61 -13.94
N GLU A 623 -36.55 -12.88 -14.94
CA GLU A 623 -37.99 -12.58 -14.86
C GLU A 623 -38.79 -13.71 -14.21
N HIS A 624 -38.28 -14.93 -14.25
CA HIS A 624 -38.90 -16.11 -13.67
C HIS A 624 -38.17 -16.58 -12.40
N LYS A 625 -38.92 -17.10 -11.43
CA LYS A 625 -38.33 -17.84 -10.30
C LYS A 625 -37.98 -19.24 -10.78
N LEU A 626 -36.75 -19.66 -10.51
CA LEU A 626 -36.23 -20.97 -10.88
C LEU A 626 -36.16 -21.87 -9.64
N PRO A 627 -36.34 -23.19 -9.79
CA PRO A 627 -36.29 -24.15 -8.66
C PRO A 627 -34.87 -24.44 -8.13
N CYS A 628 -33.83 -23.95 -8.81
CA CYS A 628 -32.41 -24.07 -8.42
C CYS A 628 -31.91 -22.83 -7.67
N THR A 629 -30.68 -22.91 -7.14
CA THR A 629 -30.06 -21.75 -6.49
C THR A 629 -29.63 -20.74 -7.56
N VAL A 630 -30.15 -19.52 -7.44
CA VAL A 630 -29.88 -18.44 -8.38
C VAL A 630 -29.05 -17.34 -7.73
N PHE A 631 -27.91 -17.01 -8.32
CA PHE A 631 -27.14 -15.82 -7.98
C PHE A 631 -27.50 -14.70 -8.97
N GLU A 632 -28.25 -13.72 -8.50
CA GLU A 632 -28.68 -12.57 -9.31
C GLU A 632 -28.11 -11.23 -8.81
N PRO A 633 -28.06 -10.18 -9.64
CA PRO A 633 -27.44 -8.91 -9.25
C PRO A 633 -28.05 -8.24 -8.02
N ARG A 634 -29.35 -8.45 -7.72
CA ARG A 634 -29.99 -7.90 -6.52
C ARG A 634 -29.44 -8.53 -5.25
N MET A 635 -29.27 -9.85 -5.24
CA MET A 635 -28.62 -10.58 -4.16
C MET A 635 -27.14 -10.18 -4.04
N LEU A 636 -26.42 -10.17 -5.17
CA LEU A 636 -24.97 -9.90 -5.19
C LEU A 636 -24.62 -8.47 -4.76
N ARG A 637 -25.49 -7.48 -4.97
CA ARG A 637 -25.32 -6.13 -4.40
C ARG A 637 -25.33 -6.12 -2.87
N ARG A 638 -26.06 -7.04 -2.23
CA ARG A 638 -26.14 -7.15 -0.77
C ARG A 638 -25.03 -8.02 -0.20
N SER A 639 -24.71 -9.13 -0.86
CA SER A 639 -23.66 -10.06 -0.41
C SER A 639 -22.25 -9.63 -0.80
N GLY A 640 -22.10 -8.80 -1.82
CA GLY A 640 -20.84 -8.62 -2.54
C GLY A 640 -20.44 -9.87 -3.30
N ALA A 641 -19.15 -9.98 -3.65
CA ALA A 641 -18.59 -11.18 -4.26
C ALA A 641 -18.78 -12.42 -3.36
N VAL A 642 -18.89 -13.58 -3.99
CA VAL A 642 -19.20 -14.86 -3.31
C VAL A 642 -18.11 -15.87 -3.61
N ALA A 643 -17.67 -16.59 -2.59
CA ALA A 643 -16.80 -17.74 -2.65
C ALA A 643 -17.56 -18.99 -2.19
N LEU A 644 -17.36 -20.10 -2.90
CA LEU A 644 -17.97 -21.38 -2.58
C LEU A 644 -16.86 -22.39 -2.39
N HIS A 645 -16.96 -23.16 -1.30
CA HIS A 645 -16.05 -24.24 -0.96
C HIS A 645 -16.82 -25.56 -0.95
N VAL A 646 -16.36 -26.52 -1.74
CA VAL A 646 -16.95 -27.85 -1.86
C VAL A 646 -16.32 -28.75 -0.81
N THR A 647 -17.10 -29.16 0.18
CA THR A 647 -16.66 -30.05 1.26
C THR A 647 -17.44 -31.35 1.23
N ALA A 648 -16.98 -32.38 1.96
CA ALA A 648 -17.70 -33.64 2.08
C ALA A 648 -19.11 -33.47 2.69
N GLU A 649 -19.33 -32.43 3.51
CA GLU A 649 -20.61 -32.11 4.16
C GLU A 649 -21.53 -31.24 3.27
N GLY A 650 -21.08 -30.88 2.06
CA GLY A 650 -21.80 -30.03 1.12
C GLY A 650 -21.04 -28.74 0.79
N VAL A 651 -21.77 -27.76 0.23
CA VAL A 651 -21.16 -26.50 -0.21
C VAL A 651 -21.27 -25.44 0.88
N LYS A 652 -20.13 -24.92 1.31
CA LYS A 652 -20.03 -23.76 2.19
C LYS A 652 -19.93 -22.47 1.37
N THR A 653 -20.90 -21.57 1.58
CA THR A 653 -20.92 -20.25 0.93
C THR A 653 -20.34 -19.19 1.86
N VAL A 654 -19.37 -18.42 1.37
CA VAL A 654 -18.77 -17.27 2.05
C VAL A 654 -18.92 -16.04 1.16
N THR A 655 -19.42 -14.94 1.73
CA THR A 655 -19.66 -13.70 0.98
C THR A 655 -18.74 -12.59 1.46
N ALA A 656 -18.41 -11.64 0.57
CA ALA A 656 -17.59 -10.49 0.91
C ALA A 656 -18.24 -9.67 2.04
N ARG A 657 -19.58 -9.58 2.07
CA ARG A 657 -20.32 -8.89 3.14
C ARG A 657 -20.22 -9.62 4.49
N GLN A 658 -20.21 -10.94 4.52
CA GLN A 658 -20.01 -11.69 5.78
C GLN A 658 -18.63 -11.44 6.40
N ILE A 659 -17.59 -11.30 5.56
CA ILE A 659 -16.22 -11.03 6.02
C ILE A 659 -16.04 -9.56 6.42
N THR A 660 -16.51 -8.63 5.59
CA THR A 660 -16.35 -7.18 5.83
C THR A 660 -17.31 -6.63 6.89
N GLY A 661 -18.46 -7.27 7.09
CA GLY A 661 -19.47 -6.86 8.06
C GLY A 661 -20.12 -5.50 7.74
N THR A 662 -20.64 -4.83 8.77
CA THR A 662 -21.29 -3.52 8.73
C THR A 662 -20.41 -2.46 9.38
N ARG A 663 -19.68 -1.72 8.54
CA ARG A 663 -18.71 -0.67 8.89
C ARG A 663 -19.09 0.65 8.23
N LEU A 664 -18.49 1.74 8.68
CA LEU A 664 -18.80 3.10 8.18
C LEU A 664 -18.75 3.23 6.65
N TRP A 665 -17.80 2.56 6.01
CA TRP A 665 -17.57 2.64 4.55
C TRP A 665 -18.45 1.71 3.71
N ASN A 666 -19.23 0.83 4.33
CA ASN A 666 -20.07 -0.13 3.61
C ASN A 666 -21.52 -0.21 4.15
N ALA A 667 -21.89 0.61 5.14
CA ALA A 667 -23.20 0.57 5.79
C ALA A 667 -24.30 1.40 5.09
N GLN A 668 -24.08 1.86 3.84
CA GLN A 668 -25.00 2.76 3.12
C GLN A 668 -25.80 2.06 2.02
#